data_AF-A0A5N5KSB0-F1
#
_entry.id   AF-A0A5N5KSB0-F1
#
_cell.length_a   1.000
_cell.length_b   1.000
_cell.length_c   1.000
_cell.angle_alpha   90.00
_cell.angle_beta   90.00
_cell.angle_gamma   90.00
#
_symmetry.space_group_name_H-M   'P 1'
#
loop_
_entity.id
_entity.type
_entity.pdbx_description
1 polymer ?
#
loop_
_entity_poly.entity_id
_entity_poly.type
_entity_poly.pdbx_seq_one_letter_code
_entity_poly.pdbx_strand_id
1 'polypeptide(L)'
;MASHPQTCPELGSGHRKSVKAQLLASQQLLVASLYNLAPLLDCVLAAGLLSQDNYHEVRAEKTPQKSARKLLEIVQGQMDESGAARFLECLRECKQHYPRLCSWLAAETEIQRGPTERKLQAQFSCLWSRLGYSVLPVSLALFSSSTLTQFDLERIQAAPTPMQQSHILLTICLTKGEAACKSFYTALYNEDPQLAEDINISSSLNDLSLNSKEISSIGVAVEETRDTAAGHLPYSGVLQTVRAQLGVAVGDEARLNVCELGVAVGLPHRTVKECLLEGVSLEDAAQLEALVALFMEKTQDADRLLRRVAEVDIRSVQLSERGCLSLKLLQDADALLRGGSYSHCHTWDYLHDHGHVHGADCGDDCMLWTIFSFLVWDCLAEAVEEPKLKPSSGLAAMLQQLHGCAQVDTALLQELEQCWSEGGTENLLQSVRVLAQILRDLHPLHAGIHLSSPVEGLYSCWTRLHRVTSFQGVSVRAIRKVLNSVVAASTQQQDATPRARQYREVCVYVARLLDTVQAERSITDFANSSIAQITQHIRLVLSGPAFNSQAFDAGVWNRLMSLTEFNPAQLGLGPLMQLHQETLSDLKQYLQPGECHSFHFVLESIQMLGSPRLISVNSTRGAVAIDDGVEEDFYFKISEPASFLVRLHCLGYEKSKGRFEVHKPRCVRISRLSEEGLRAMYYLGGEVLAQEDDKMWIRESGSGWWEELQCIALRYSVQLQEQGCCFTITTINQETECEVKFIYRRGRLWAMSQRGCEVI
;
A
#
# COMPACT_ATOMS: atom_id res chain seq x y z
N MET A 1 78.65 -2.85 34.80
CA MET A 1 79.59 -3.30 33.73
C MET A 1 80.11 -4.66 34.16
N ALA A 2 79.90 -5.82 33.53
CA ALA A 2 79.29 -6.20 32.26
C ALA A 2 78.13 -7.21 32.52
N SER A 3 77.24 -7.33 31.54
CA SER A 3 75.93 -7.98 31.58
C SER A 3 75.97 -9.49 31.32
N HIS A 4 75.19 -10.26 32.09
CA HIS A 4 74.70 -11.60 31.68
C HIS A 4 73.46 -11.46 30.77
N PRO A 5 73.22 -12.46 29.90
CA PRO A 5 72.25 -13.49 30.29
C PRO A 5 72.60 -14.95 29.88
N GLN A 6 72.17 -15.89 30.72
CA GLN A 6 71.87 -17.31 30.43
C GLN A 6 70.72 -17.38 29.39
N THR A 7 70.50 -18.38 28.53
CA THR A 7 70.81 -19.81 28.47
C THR A 7 70.49 -20.25 27.03
N CYS A 8 71.27 -21.14 26.41
CA CYS A 8 70.92 -21.77 25.13
C CYS A 8 71.00 -23.29 25.27
N PRO A 9 69.90 -24.00 24.99
CA PRO A 9 69.99 -25.27 24.29
C PRO A 9 69.15 -25.25 23.01
N GLU A 10 69.82 -25.69 21.94
CA GLU A 10 69.37 -26.19 20.63
C GLU A 10 67.85 -26.19 20.34
N LEU A 11 67.46 -25.39 19.33
CA LEU A 11 66.13 -25.37 18.74
C LEU A 11 65.82 -26.71 18.03
N GLY A 12 64.89 -27.46 18.61
CA GLY A 12 64.14 -28.50 17.93
C GLY A 12 63.20 -27.92 16.86
N SER A 13 63.29 -28.51 15.67
CA SER A 13 62.37 -28.51 14.53
C SER A 13 60.92 -28.01 14.76
N GLY A 14 60.68 -26.71 14.57
CA GLY A 14 59.34 -26.18 14.30
C GLY A 14 59.01 -26.36 12.81
N HIS A 15 58.16 -27.32 12.47
CA HIS A 15 57.72 -27.58 11.10
C HIS A 15 57.11 -26.31 10.46
N ARG A 16 57.80 -25.70 9.47
CA ARG A 16 57.14 -24.80 8.52
C ARG A 16 56.09 -25.63 7.76
N LYS A 17 54.80 -25.41 8.02
CA LYS A 17 53.72 -26.07 7.26
C LYS A 17 53.89 -25.69 5.78
N SER A 18 53.97 -26.69 4.90
CA SER A 18 54.07 -26.44 3.46
C SER A 18 52.77 -25.80 2.94
N VAL A 19 52.83 -25.05 1.84
CA VAL A 19 51.65 -24.35 1.30
C VAL A 19 50.58 -25.36 0.89
N LYS A 20 51.00 -26.51 0.36
CA LYS A 20 50.08 -27.63 0.09
C LYS A 20 49.43 -28.17 1.36
N ALA A 21 50.18 -28.33 2.45
CA ALA A 21 49.63 -28.79 3.72
C ALA A 21 48.59 -27.80 4.30
N GLN A 22 48.79 -26.50 4.08
CA GLN A 22 47.83 -25.45 4.46
C GLN A 22 46.56 -25.46 3.61
N LEU A 23 46.69 -25.65 2.28
CA LEU A 23 45.55 -25.80 1.37
C LEU A 23 44.76 -27.08 1.65
N LEU A 24 45.45 -28.18 1.98
CA LEU A 24 44.85 -29.45 2.43
C LEU A 24 44.08 -29.29 3.73
N ALA A 25 44.71 -28.68 4.76
CA ALA A 25 44.06 -28.43 6.04
C ALA A 25 42.81 -27.53 5.89
N SER A 26 42.80 -26.65 4.88
CA SER A 26 41.70 -25.72 4.62
C SER A 26 40.76 -26.18 3.49
N GLN A 27 40.87 -27.43 3.04
CA GLN A 27 40.18 -27.92 1.83
C GLN A 27 38.65 -27.78 1.94
N GLN A 28 38.06 -28.17 3.07
CA GLN A 28 36.60 -28.06 3.28
C GLN A 28 36.11 -26.61 3.21
N LEU A 29 36.93 -25.68 3.71
CA LEU A 29 36.64 -24.25 3.75
C LEU A 29 36.79 -23.62 2.35
N LEU A 30 37.83 -23.99 1.60
CA LEU A 30 38.04 -23.55 0.24
C LEU A 30 36.94 -24.06 -0.70
N VAL A 31 36.54 -25.33 -0.58
CA VAL A 31 35.44 -25.91 -1.36
C VAL A 31 34.11 -25.19 -1.11
N ALA A 32 33.86 -24.79 0.13
CA ALA A 32 32.65 -24.05 0.49
C ALA A 32 32.69 -22.58 0.05
N SER A 33 33.88 -21.98 -0.08
CA SER A 33 34.04 -20.54 -0.32
C SER A 33 34.30 -20.19 -1.80
N LEU A 34 34.75 -21.15 -2.61
CA LEU A 34 35.00 -20.97 -4.05
C LEU A 34 33.73 -21.20 -4.89
N TYR A 35 32.71 -20.37 -4.68
CA TYR A 35 31.40 -20.50 -5.33
C TYR A 35 31.35 -19.95 -6.75
N ASN A 36 32.27 -19.03 -7.11
CA ASN A 36 32.46 -18.53 -8.46
C ASN A 36 33.89 -18.81 -8.91
N LEU A 37 34.12 -19.92 -9.60
CA LEU A 37 35.47 -20.35 -10.01
C LEU A 37 35.98 -19.70 -11.28
N ALA A 38 35.13 -19.06 -12.09
CA ALA A 38 35.53 -18.52 -13.39
C ALA A 38 36.70 -17.51 -13.29
N PRO A 39 36.66 -16.48 -12.41
CA PRO A 39 37.75 -15.51 -12.30
C PRO A 39 39.08 -16.15 -11.84
N LEU A 40 39.00 -17.14 -10.94
CA LEU A 40 40.17 -17.85 -10.45
C LEU A 40 40.74 -18.80 -11.51
N LEU A 41 39.90 -19.50 -12.26
CA LEU A 41 40.35 -20.40 -13.34
C LEU A 41 41.03 -19.62 -14.45
N ASP A 42 40.51 -18.45 -14.82
CA ASP A 42 41.13 -17.59 -15.83
C ASP A 42 42.47 -17.02 -15.33
N CYS A 43 42.57 -16.62 -14.06
CA CYS A 43 43.82 -16.17 -13.43
C CYS A 43 44.88 -17.29 -13.35
N VAL A 44 44.48 -18.50 -12.94
CA VAL A 44 45.38 -19.66 -12.80
C VAL A 44 45.82 -20.20 -14.17
N LEU A 45 44.95 -20.14 -15.19
CA LEU A 45 45.29 -20.44 -16.57
C LEU A 45 46.29 -19.41 -17.13
N ALA A 46 46.04 -18.11 -16.92
CA ALA A 46 46.95 -17.04 -17.35
C ALA A 46 48.33 -17.11 -16.67
N ALA A 47 48.38 -17.57 -15.41
CA ALA A 47 49.62 -17.83 -14.68
C ALA A 47 50.39 -19.07 -15.16
N GLY A 48 49.81 -19.86 -16.08
CA GLY A 48 50.40 -21.09 -16.62
C GLY A 48 50.42 -22.26 -15.62
N LEU A 49 49.54 -22.21 -14.60
CA LEU A 49 49.47 -23.23 -13.55
C LEU A 49 48.52 -24.38 -13.90
N LEU A 50 47.56 -24.15 -14.80
CA LEU A 50 46.65 -25.17 -15.33
C LEU A 50 46.89 -25.38 -16.83
N SER A 51 46.77 -26.63 -17.30
CA SER A 51 46.65 -26.94 -18.72
C SER A 51 45.24 -26.65 -19.24
N GLN A 52 45.09 -26.52 -20.56
CA GLN A 52 43.80 -26.34 -21.19
C GLN A 52 42.84 -27.51 -20.88
N ASP A 53 43.38 -28.74 -20.82
CA ASP A 53 42.62 -29.94 -20.49
C ASP A 53 42.10 -29.90 -19.04
N ASN A 54 42.95 -29.50 -18.09
CA ASN A 54 42.56 -29.32 -16.69
C ASN A 54 41.49 -28.24 -16.51
N TYR A 55 41.57 -27.14 -17.28
CA TYR A 55 40.56 -26.09 -17.28
C TYR A 55 39.18 -26.61 -17.74
N HIS A 56 39.16 -27.40 -18.82
CA HIS A 56 37.93 -28.02 -19.31
C HIS A 56 37.38 -29.08 -18.35
N GLU A 57 38.24 -29.87 -17.70
CA GLU A 57 37.83 -30.84 -16.67
C GLU A 57 37.13 -30.17 -15.48
N VAL A 58 37.69 -29.08 -14.95
CA VAL A 58 37.08 -28.37 -13.81
C VAL A 58 35.75 -27.72 -14.20
N ARG A 59 35.64 -27.22 -15.44
CA ARG A 59 34.42 -26.60 -15.97
C ARG A 59 33.31 -27.60 -16.29
N ALA A 60 33.67 -28.86 -16.59
CA ALA A 60 32.71 -29.92 -16.89
C ALA A 60 31.93 -30.41 -15.64
N GLU A 61 32.39 -30.08 -14.44
CA GLU A 61 31.75 -30.47 -13.19
C GLU A 61 30.42 -29.72 -12.96
N LYS A 62 29.39 -30.47 -12.53
CA LYS A 62 28.00 -29.99 -12.48
C LYS A 62 27.70 -29.00 -11.35
N THR A 63 28.52 -28.95 -10.30
CA THR A 63 28.29 -28.07 -9.14
C THR A 63 29.56 -27.31 -8.78
N PRO A 64 29.46 -26.04 -8.33
CA PRO A 64 30.64 -25.24 -7.95
C PRO A 64 31.52 -25.92 -6.89
N GLN A 65 30.92 -26.66 -5.97
CA GLN A 65 31.64 -27.42 -4.94
C GLN A 65 32.44 -28.59 -5.53
N LYS A 66 31.91 -29.28 -6.56
CA LYS A 66 32.63 -30.35 -7.25
C LYS A 66 33.75 -29.78 -8.11
N SER A 67 33.49 -28.67 -8.83
CA SER A 67 34.52 -27.93 -9.56
C SER A 67 35.64 -27.44 -8.63
N ALA A 68 35.31 -26.90 -7.45
CA ALA A 68 36.30 -26.47 -6.45
C ALA A 68 37.11 -27.65 -5.90
N ARG A 69 36.47 -28.80 -5.62
CA ARG A 69 37.18 -30.03 -5.21
C ARG A 69 38.14 -30.49 -6.29
N LYS A 70 37.68 -30.58 -7.53
CA LYS A 70 38.48 -31.00 -8.69
C LYS A 70 39.67 -30.07 -8.93
N LEU A 71 39.47 -28.75 -8.80
CA LEU A 71 40.56 -27.77 -8.87
C LEU A 71 41.59 -28.01 -7.75
N LEU A 72 41.15 -28.20 -6.51
CA LEU A 72 42.04 -28.46 -5.37
C LEU A 72 42.75 -29.82 -5.48
N GLU A 73 42.10 -30.84 -6.07
CA GLU A 73 42.72 -32.13 -6.39
C GLU A 73 43.85 -31.97 -7.41
N ILE A 74 43.66 -31.14 -8.44
CA ILE A 74 44.70 -30.84 -9.44
C ILE A 74 45.86 -30.06 -8.78
N VAL A 75 45.56 -29.07 -7.93
CA VAL A 75 46.58 -28.32 -7.17
C VAL A 75 47.40 -29.26 -6.26
N GLN A 76 46.75 -30.25 -5.64
CA GLN A 76 47.43 -31.20 -4.76
C GLN A 76 48.23 -32.24 -5.54
N GLY A 77 47.65 -32.80 -6.61
CA GLY A 77 48.19 -33.93 -7.36
C GLY A 77 49.19 -33.57 -8.46
N GLN A 78 49.08 -32.38 -9.06
CA GLN A 78 49.86 -32.01 -10.26
C GLN A 78 50.80 -30.81 -10.08
N MET A 79 50.55 -29.91 -9.13
CA MET A 79 51.45 -28.76 -8.87
C MET A 79 52.58 -29.16 -7.92
N ASP A 80 53.72 -28.46 -7.91
CA ASP A 80 54.74 -28.58 -6.86
C ASP A 80 54.53 -27.50 -5.77
N GLU A 81 55.40 -27.39 -4.76
CA GLU A 81 55.25 -26.38 -3.69
C GLU A 81 55.35 -24.94 -4.24
N SER A 82 56.18 -24.70 -5.27
CA SER A 82 56.23 -23.41 -5.96
C SER A 82 54.94 -23.10 -6.72
N GLY A 83 54.35 -24.10 -7.40
CA GLY A 83 53.07 -23.98 -8.08
C GLY A 83 51.93 -23.74 -7.10
N ALA A 84 51.92 -24.40 -5.94
CA ALA A 84 50.95 -24.18 -4.88
C ALA A 84 51.06 -22.77 -4.26
N ALA A 85 52.28 -22.23 -4.10
CA ALA A 85 52.50 -20.87 -3.65
C ALA A 85 51.97 -19.83 -4.65
N ARG A 86 52.23 -20.03 -5.96
CA ARG A 86 51.70 -19.18 -7.02
C ARG A 86 50.17 -19.29 -7.16
N PHE A 87 49.60 -20.48 -6.95
CA PHE A 87 48.15 -20.66 -6.89
C PHE A 87 47.52 -19.85 -5.75
N LEU A 88 48.16 -19.84 -4.59
CA LEU A 88 47.71 -19.05 -3.44
C LEU A 88 47.82 -17.54 -3.70
N GLU A 89 48.81 -17.11 -4.49
CA GLU A 89 48.94 -15.73 -4.98
C GLU A 89 47.80 -15.35 -5.94
N CYS A 90 47.47 -16.20 -6.92
CA CYS A 90 46.27 -16.02 -7.77
C CYS A 90 44.98 -15.91 -6.92
N LEU A 91 44.86 -16.71 -5.87
CA LEU A 91 43.74 -16.66 -4.93
C LEU A 91 43.68 -15.32 -4.15
N ARG A 92 44.84 -14.71 -3.84
CA ARG A 92 44.93 -13.37 -3.25
C ARG A 92 44.59 -12.27 -4.24
N GLU A 93 44.95 -12.40 -5.51
CA GLU A 93 44.56 -11.45 -6.57
C GLU A 93 43.04 -11.47 -6.78
N CYS A 94 42.42 -12.65 -6.74
CA CYS A 94 40.97 -12.81 -6.83
C CYS A 94 40.22 -12.58 -5.51
N LYS A 95 40.86 -12.03 -4.45
CA LYS A 95 40.24 -11.89 -3.12
C LYS A 95 38.90 -11.15 -3.11
N GLN A 96 38.70 -10.20 -4.03
CA GLN A 96 37.46 -9.43 -4.15
C GLN A 96 36.25 -10.31 -4.50
N HIS A 97 36.48 -11.45 -5.16
CA HIS A 97 35.44 -12.41 -5.51
C HIS A 97 35.11 -13.41 -4.39
N TYR A 98 35.92 -13.45 -3.33
CA TYR A 98 35.76 -14.38 -2.21
C TYR A 98 35.83 -13.66 -0.85
N PRO A 99 34.83 -12.83 -0.49
CA PRO A 99 34.84 -12.04 0.74
C PRO A 99 35.06 -12.87 2.00
N ARG A 100 34.53 -14.11 2.01
CA ARG A 100 34.70 -15.10 3.07
C ARG A 100 36.16 -15.47 3.30
N LEU A 101 36.98 -15.52 2.25
CA LEU A 101 38.40 -15.89 2.34
C LEU A 101 39.30 -14.72 2.71
N CYS A 102 38.82 -13.47 2.72
CA CYS A 102 39.66 -12.30 2.97
C CYS A 102 40.38 -12.33 4.33
N SER A 103 39.71 -12.79 5.39
CA SER A 103 40.32 -12.92 6.73
C SER A 103 41.31 -14.09 6.80
N TRP A 104 40.99 -15.22 6.15
CA TRP A 104 41.87 -16.39 6.06
C TRP A 104 43.14 -16.09 5.25
N LEU A 105 43.01 -15.37 4.13
CA LEU A 105 44.12 -14.92 3.29
C LEU A 105 45.03 -13.89 3.99
N ALA A 106 44.54 -13.21 5.03
CA ALA A 106 45.25 -12.14 5.74
C ALA A 106 45.90 -12.57 7.07
N ALA A 107 45.39 -13.60 7.78
CA ALA A 107 45.80 -13.88 9.16
C ALA A 107 46.02 -15.35 9.55
N GLU A 108 46.00 -16.31 8.62
CA GLU A 108 46.23 -17.76 8.90
C GLU A 108 45.41 -18.34 10.07
N THR A 109 44.21 -17.81 10.32
CA THR A 109 43.30 -18.31 11.36
C THR A 109 42.04 -18.93 10.76
N GLU A 110 41.46 -19.90 11.46
CA GLU A 110 40.18 -20.52 11.10
C GLU A 110 39.08 -19.44 11.05
N ILE A 111 38.30 -19.42 9.95
CA ILE A 111 37.16 -18.51 9.81
C ILE A 111 36.10 -18.90 10.84
N GLN A 112 36.00 -18.16 11.94
CA GLN A 112 34.88 -18.30 12.87
C GLN A 112 33.60 -17.83 12.16
N ARG A 113 32.61 -18.73 12.01
CA ARG A 113 31.25 -18.35 11.57
C ARG A 113 30.68 -17.33 12.55
N GLY A 114 30.26 -16.19 12.03
CA GLY A 114 29.69 -15.12 12.84
C GLY A 114 28.33 -15.47 13.44
N PRO A 115 27.85 -14.70 14.43
CA PRO A 115 26.61 -14.98 15.13
C PRO A 115 25.39 -14.97 14.19
N THR A 116 25.38 -14.10 13.18
CA THR A 116 24.26 -13.99 12.24
C THR A 116 24.24 -15.13 11.22
N GLU A 117 25.42 -15.62 10.80
CA GLU A 117 25.54 -16.82 9.95
C GLU A 117 25.04 -18.08 10.68
N ARG A 118 25.37 -18.24 11.97
CA ARG A 118 24.85 -19.35 12.80
C ARG A 118 23.35 -19.28 12.98
N LYS A 119 22.82 -18.08 13.18
CA LYS A 119 21.38 -17.82 13.28
C LYS A 119 20.66 -18.20 11.99
N LEU A 120 21.18 -17.77 10.84
CA LEU A 120 20.62 -18.11 9.53
C LEU A 120 20.63 -19.62 9.27
N GLN A 121 21.70 -20.29 9.70
CA GLN A 121 21.82 -21.74 9.56
C GLN A 121 20.84 -22.51 10.46
N ALA A 122 20.63 -22.06 11.69
CA ALA A 122 19.63 -22.65 12.59
C ALA A 122 18.19 -22.44 12.07
N GLN A 123 17.96 -21.33 11.39
CA GLN A 123 16.65 -20.94 10.87
C GLN A 123 16.43 -21.36 9.42
N PHE A 124 17.38 -22.07 8.80
CA PHE A 124 17.40 -22.34 7.36
C PHE A 124 16.14 -23.05 6.87
N SER A 125 15.69 -24.10 7.57
CA SER A 125 14.49 -24.86 7.19
C SER A 125 13.21 -24.03 7.31
N CYS A 126 13.10 -23.21 8.36
CA CYS A 126 11.96 -22.33 8.61
C CYS A 126 11.89 -21.18 7.60
N LEU A 127 13.02 -20.51 7.35
CA LEU A 127 13.13 -19.43 6.36
C LEU A 127 12.87 -19.95 4.96
N TRP A 128 13.39 -21.13 4.63
CA TRP A 128 13.19 -21.75 3.32
C TRP A 128 11.72 -21.99 3.00
N SER A 129 10.92 -22.42 3.98
CA SER A 129 9.48 -22.64 3.80
C SER A 129 8.64 -21.37 3.89
N ARG A 130 9.13 -20.30 4.54
CA ARG A 130 8.33 -19.10 4.85
C ARG A 130 8.66 -17.86 4.02
N LEU A 131 9.85 -17.80 3.41
CA LEU A 131 10.27 -16.67 2.57
C LEU A 131 9.33 -16.45 1.39
N GLY A 132 8.80 -17.52 0.78
CA GLY A 132 7.77 -17.45 -0.27
C GLY A 132 8.03 -16.34 -1.30
N TYR A 133 7.08 -15.42 -1.45
CA TYR A 133 7.15 -14.28 -2.35
C TYR A 133 8.16 -13.18 -1.94
N SER A 134 8.54 -13.11 -0.66
CA SER A 134 9.53 -12.15 -0.14
C SER A 134 10.94 -12.43 -0.67
N VAL A 135 11.17 -13.59 -1.30
CA VAL A 135 12.47 -13.96 -1.88
C VAL A 135 12.95 -12.99 -2.95
N LEU A 136 12.09 -12.54 -3.86
CA LEU A 136 12.47 -11.65 -4.96
C LEU A 136 12.73 -10.22 -4.47
N PRO A 137 11.85 -9.58 -3.67
CA PRO A 137 12.13 -8.29 -3.05
C PRO A 137 13.42 -8.29 -2.21
N VAL A 138 13.62 -9.30 -1.36
CA VAL A 138 14.85 -9.43 -0.57
C VAL A 138 16.06 -9.61 -1.48
N SER A 139 15.95 -10.38 -2.57
CA SER A 139 17.04 -10.52 -3.55
C SER A 139 17.36 -9.20 -4.26
N LEU A 140 16.35 -8.42 -4.62
CA LEU A 140 16.53 -7.10 -5.25
C LEU A 140 17.16 -6.09 -4.28
N ALA A 141 16.75 -6.08 -3.01
CA ALA A 141 17.35 -5.26 -1.96
C ALA A 141 18.81 -5.67 -1.66
N LEU A 142 19.10 -6.97 -1.73
CA LEU A 142 20.47 -7.45 -1.61
C LEU A 142 21.32 -7.15 -2.85
N PHE A 143 20.72 -7.08 -4.03
CA PHE A 143 21.40 -6.63 -5.24
C PHE A 143 21.68 -5.13 -5.21
N SER A 144 20.71 -4.30 -4.81
CA SER A 144 20.87 -2.85 -4.71
C SER A 144 21.91 -2.44 -3.66
N SER A 145 22.03 -3.22 -2.56
CA SER A 145 23.10 -3.07 -1.56
C SER A 145 24.44 -3.68 -1.98
N SER A 146 24.58 -4.13 -3.23
CA SER A 146 25.77 -4.81 -3.78
C SER A 146 26.18 -6.09 -3.04
N THR A 147 25.27 -6.68 -2.27
CA THR A 147 25.48 -7.95 -1.56
C THR A 147 25.31 -9.15 -2.52
N LEU A 148 24.35 -9.10 -3.44
CA LEU A 148 24.20 -10.05 -4.55
C LEU A 148 24.84 -9.50 -5.83
N THR A 149 25.41 -10.39 -6.63
CA THR A 149 25.89 -10.04 -7.98
C THR A 149 24.76 -10.24 -9.00
N GLN A 150 24.91 -9.67 -10.20
CA GLN A 150 23.94 -9.87 -11.28
C GLN A 150 23.74 -11.36 -11.60
N PHE A 151 24.82 -12.13 -11.59
CA PHE A 151 24.77 -13.58 -11.78
C PHE A 151 24.00 -14.32 -10.67
N ASP A 152 24.13 -13.85 -9.42
CA ASP A 152 23.38 -14.43 -8.30
C ASP A 152 21.88 -14.15 -8.44
N LEU A 153 21.53 -12.92 -8.84
CA LEU A 153 20.14 -12.51 -9.04
C LEU A 153 19.49 -13.28 -10.19
N GLU A 154 20.17 -13.41 -11.33
CA GLU A 154 19.69 -14.19 -12.48
C GLU A 154 19.50 -15.67 -12.11
N ARG A 155 20.37 -16.25 -11.29
CA ARG A 155 20.22 -17.63 -10.81
C ARG A 155 19.05 -17.83 -9.86
N ILE A 156 18.72 -16.82 -9.05
CA ILE A 156 17.53 -16.86 -8.19
C ILE A 156 16.30 -16.75 -9.08
N GLN A 157 16.24 -15.76 -9.98
CA GLN A 157 15.09 -15.54 -10.88
C GLN A 157 14.83 -16.72 -11.83
N ALA A 158 15.88 -17.42 -12.27
CA ALA A 158 15.76 -18.58 -13.15
C ALA A 158 15.18 -19.83 -12.47
N ALA A 159 15.03 -19.85 -11.15
CA ALA A 159 14.43 -20.99 -10.46
C ALA A 159 12.90 -20.98 -10.56
N PRO A 160 12.27 -22.10 -10.95
CA PRO A 160 10.86 -22.16 -11.34
C PRO A 160 9.85 -22.03 -10.20
N THR A 161 10.25 -22.18 -8.94
CA THR A 161 9.34 -22.06 -7.79
C THR A 161 9.91 -21.16 -6.69
N PRO A 162 9.07 -20.37 -6.00
CA PRO A 162 9.50 -19.49 -4.90
C PRO A 162 10.26 -20.23 -3.78
N MET A 163 9.93 -21.50 -3.55
CA MET A 163 10.64 -22.36 -2.60
C MET A 163 12.07 -22.67 -3.07
N GLN A 164 12.28 -22.93 -4.37
CA GLN A 164 13.63 -23.13 -4.92
C GLN A 164 14.41 -21.81 -4.96
N GLN A 165 13.75 -20.71 -5.28
CA GLN A 165 14.33 -19.36 -5.20
C GLN A 165 14.83 -19.08 -3.77
N SER A 166 14.00 -19.38 -2.76
CA SER A 166 14.30 -19.16 -1.34
C SER A 166 15.49 -19.99 -0.89
N HIS A 167 15.55 -21.26 -1.33
CA HIS A 167 16.69 -22.13 -1.07
C HIS A 167 17.99 -21.55 -1.65
N ILE A 168 17.95 -21.11 -2.91
CA ILE A 168 19.12 -20.56 -3.61
C ILE A 168 19.58 -19.27 -2.93
N LEU A 169 18.67 -18.36 -2.62
CA LEU A 169 18.97 -17.11 -1.91
C LEU A 169 19.66 -17.37 -0.56
N LEU A 170 19.03 -18.17 0.31
CA LEU A 170 19.58 -18.49 1.63
C LEU A 170 20.94 -19.18 1.54
N THR A 171 21.11 -20.06 0.56
CA THR A 171 22.39 -20.73 0.29
C THR A 171 23.46 -19.71 -0.13
N ILE A 172 23.13 -18.75 -0.99
CA ILE A 172 24.05 -17.70 -1.42
C ILE A 172 24.47 -16.83 -0.22
N CYS A 173 23.52 -16.43 0.64
CA CYS A 173 23.80 -15.65 1.84
C CYS A 173 24.73 -16.40 2.81
N LEU A 174 24.46 -17.68 3.08
CA LEU A 174 25.33 -18.52 3.90
C LEU A 174 26.72 -18.72 3.27
N THR A 175 26.80 -18.78 1.94
CA THR A 175 28.05 -18.98 1.21
C THR A 175 28.91 -17.72 1.25
N LYS A 176 28.31 -16.53 1.09
CA LYS A 176 28.97 -15.23 1.15
C LYS A 176 29.36 -14.79 2.57
N GLY A 177 28.77 -15.39 3.60
CA GLY A 177 29.20 -15.28 5.01
C GLY A 177 28.50 -14.16 5.79
N GLU A 178 29.06 -13.83 6.96
CA GLU A 178 28.42 -12.97 7.99
C GLU A 178 27.89 -11.63 7.47
N ALA A 179 28.65 -10.92 6.64
CA ALA A 179 28.22 -9.64 6.09
C ALA A 179 26.97 -9.78 5.21
N ALA A 180 26.92 -10.83 4.37
CA ALA A 180 25.75 -11.11 3.55
C ALA A 180 24.56 -11.62 4.37
N CYS A 181 24.82 -12.37 5.45
CA CYS A 181 23.76 -12.80 6.38
C CYS A 181 23.17 -11.59 7.14
N LYS A 182 24.00 -10.62 7.55
CA LYS A 182 23.52 -9.36 8.15
C LYS A 182 22.70 -8.55 7.18
N SER A 183 23.22 -8.32 5.96
CA SER A 183 22.47 -7.65 4.90
C SER A 183 21.17 -8.39 4.59
N PHE A 184 21.15 -9.73 4.64
CA PHE A 184 19.94 -10.52 4.45
C PHE A 184 18.91 -10.24 5.53
N TYR A 185 19.27 -10.27 6.82
CA TYR A 185 18.31 -9.92 7.86
C TYR A 185 17.90 -8.46 7.79
N THR A 186 18.78 -7.52 7.47
CA THR A 186 18.41 -6.11 7.26
C THR A 186 17.43 -5.96 6.10
N ALA A 187 17.69 -6.62 4.97
CA ALA A 187 16.77 -6.64 3.84
C ALA A 187 15.44 -7.33 4.22
N LEU A 188 15.49 -8.43 4.96
CA LEU A 188 14.30 -9.10 5.47
C LEU A 188 13.50 -8.22 6.42
N TYR A 189 14.14 -7.46 7.31
CA TYR A 189 13.46 -6.52 8.20
C TYR A 189 12.78 -5.37 7.45
N ASN A 190 13.39 -4.92 6.36
CA ASN A 190 12.85 -3.82 5.56
C ASN A 190 11.71 -4.29 4.64
N GLU A 191 11.86 -5.47 4.04
CA GLU A 191 10.91 -6.01 3.05
C GLU A 191 9.80 -6.85 3.69
N ASP A 192 10.08 -7.52 4.82
CA ASP A 192 9.16 -8.40 5.54
C ASP A 192 9.41 -8.36 7.07
N PRO A 193 9.11 -7.22 7.73
CA PRO A 193 9.36 -7.01 9.15
C PRO A 193 8.65 -8.04 10.04
N GLN A 194 7.49 -8.53 9.62
CA GLN A 194 6.72 -9.53 10.37
C GLN A 194 7.38 -10.91 10.34
N LEU A 195 7.85 -11.38 9.16
CA LEU A 195 8.61 -12.62 9.09
C LEU A 195 9.92 -12.51 9.89
N ALA A 196 10.58 -11.35 9.86
CA ALA A 196 11.77 -11.08 10.64
C ALA A 196 11.53 -11.13 12.17
N GLU A 197 10.40 -10.58 12.64
CA GLU A 197 9.98 -10.64 14.05
C GLU A 197 9.57 -12.05 14.49
N ASP A 198 8.77 -12.77 13.70
CA ASP A 198 8.33 -14.13 13.99
C ASP A 198 9.51 -15.12 14.08
N ILE A 199 10.52 -14.90 13.23
CA ILE A 199 11.72 -15.72 13.20
C ILE A 199 12.62 -15.44 14.42
N ASN A 200 12.60 -14.22 14.96
CA ASN A 200 13.26 -13.91 16.23
C ASN A 200 12.55 -14.54 17.43
N ILE A 201 11.22 -14.57 17.44
CA ILE A 201 10.43 -15.16 18.53
C ILE A 201 10.58 -16.69 18.52
N SER A 202 10.57 -17.31 17.34
CA SER A 202 10.79 -18.76 17.20
C SER A 202 12.22 -19.19 17.55
N SER A 203 13.25 -18.34 17.38
CA SER A 203 14.59 -18.64 17.95
C SER A 203 14.57 -18.66 19.48
N SER A 204 13.86 -17.73 20.12
CA SER A 204 13.74 -17.69 21.59
C SER A 204 12.98 -18.89 22.16
N LEU A 205 12.01 -19.43 21.40
CA LEU A 205 11.26 -20.64 21.77
C LEU A 205 12.03 -21.94 21.51
N ASN A 206 12.87 -22.00 20.47
CA ASN A 206 13.72 -23.17 20.21
C ASN A 206 14.87 -23.29 21.23
N ASP A 207 15.39 -22.18 21.76
CA ASP A 207 16.35 -22.21 22.87
C ASP A 207 15.73 -22.74 24.17
N LEU A 208 14.41 -22.64 24.34
CA LEU A 208 13.66 -23.26 25.44
C LEU A 208 13.29 -24.73 25.17
N SER A 209 13.19 -25.12 23.89
CA SER A 209 12.75 -26.45 23.43
C SER A 209 13.89 -27.48 23.32
N LEU A 210 15.16 -27.04 23.30
CA LEU A 210 16.33 -27.93 23.22
C LEU A 210 16.62 -28.78 24.49
N ASN A 211 15.74 -28.75 25.49
CA ASN A 211 15.80 -29.64 26.65
C ASN A 211 15.09 -31.00 26.47
N SER A 212 14.52 -31.32 25.31
CA SER A 212 14.02 -32.66 25.02
C SER A 212 14.79 -33.31 23.87
N LYS A 213 15.66 -34.25 24.22
CA LYS A 213 16.22 -35.22 23.28
C LYS A 213 15.09 -36.13 22.78
N GLU A 214 14.94 -36.26 21.47
CA GLU A 214 15.09 -37.54 20.76
C GLU A 214 15.06 -37.38 19.24
N ILE A 215 15.90 -38.20 18.60
CA ILE A 215 16.21 -38.28 17.17
C ILE A 215 15.26 -39.31 16.54
N SER A 216 14.66 -39.05 15.38
CA SER A 216 14.89 -39.87 14.16
C SER A 216 13.87 -39.65 13.02
N SER A 217 14.45 -39.45 11.83
CA SER A 217 14.03 -39.89 10.49
C SER A 217 12.57 -39.71 10.03
N ILE A 218 12.34 -38.69 9.19
CA ILE A 218 11.24 -38.69 8.22
C ILE A 218 11.76 -39.22 6.89
N GLY A 219 11.23 -40.36 6.46
CA GLY A 219 11.34 -40.84 5.10
C GLY A 219 10.51 -39.95 4.17
N VAL A 220 11.14 -39.47 3.10
CA VAL A 220 10.50 -38.70 2.03
C VAL A 220 9.64 -39.66 1.22
N ALA A 221 8.32 -39.49 1.27
CA ALA A 221 7.41 -40.00 0.27
C ALA A 221 7.01 -38.82 -0.64
N VAL A 222 7.37 -38.96 -1.92
CA VAL A 222 6.95 -38.10 -3.02
C VAL A 222 5.55 -38.55 -3.41
N GLU A 223 4.56 -37.66 -3.31
CA GLU A 223 3.29 -37.83 -4.03
C GLU A 223 3.15 -36.72 -5.06
N GLU A 224 3.12 -37.16 -6.32
CA GLU A 224 2.92 -36.37 -7.52
C GLU A 224 1.48 -35.83 -7.55
N THR A 225 1.36 -34.54 -7.82
CA THR A 225 0.10 -33.88 -8.13
C THR A 225 -0.38 -34.26 -9.53
N ARG A 226 -1.62 -34.77 -9.64
CA ARG A 226 -2.54 -34.45 -10.74
C ARG A 226 -3.97 -34.94 -10.47
N ASP A 227 -4.89 -34.01 -10.76
CA ASP A 227 -6.33 -34.14 -11.01
C ASP A 227 -7.25 -34.60 -9.87
N THR A 228 -8.05 -33.68 -9.31
CA THR A 228 -9.47 -33.49 -9.70
C THR A 228 -10.18 -32.45 -8.84
N ALA A 229 -11.22 -31.88 -9.45
CA ALA A 229 -12.21 -30.97 -8.90
C ALA A 229 -12.80 -31.38 -7.53
N ALA A 230 -13.24 -30.37 -6.77
CA ALA A 230 -14.04 -30.46 -5.56
C ALA A 230 -13.40 -31.25 -4.40
N GLY A 231 -12.51 -30.60 -3.66
CA GLY A 231 -11.97 -31.10 -2.40
C GLY A 231 -11.82 -29.97 -1.39
N HIS A 232 -12.54 -30.07 -0.27
CA HIS A 232 -12.60 -29.10 0.82
C HIS A 232 -11.22 -28.54 1.21
N LEU A 233 -11.10 -27.20 1.18
CA LEU A 233 -9.99 -26.49 1.80
C LEU A 233 -9.93 -26.85 3.31
N PRO A 234 -8.72 -27.05 3.89
CA PRO A 234 -8.54 -27.43 5.30
C PRO A 234 -8.99 -26.36 6.31
N TYR A 235 -9.52 -25.23 5.85
CA TYR A 235 -9.89 -24.06 6.67
C TYR A 235 -11.39 -23.68 6.56
N SER A 236 -12.24 -24.59 6.07
CA SER A 236 -13.69 -24.32 5.86
C SER A 236 -14.41 -23.84 7.12
N GLY A 237 -14.04 -24.35 8.30
CA GLY A 237 -14.60 -23.91 9.58
C GLY A 237 -14.24 -22.45 9.93
N VAL A 238 -12.99 -22.06 9.70
CA VAL A 238 -12.51 -20.69 9.96
C VAL A 238 -13.19 -19.71 9.00
N LEU A 239 -13.27 -20.05 7.71
CA LEU A 239 -13.95 -19.24 6.70
C LEU A 239 -15.44 -19.04 7.02
N GLN A 240 -16.14 -20.07 7.51
CA GLN A 240 -17.53 -19.95 7.94
C GLN A 240 -17.69 -18.99 9.12
N THR A 241 -16.80 -19.06 10.12
CA THR A 241 -16.83 -18.13 11.26
C THR A 241 -16.54 -16.70 10.83
N VAL A 242 -15.55 -16.48 9.96
CA VAL A 242 -15.23 -15.15 9.41
C VAL A 242 -16.42 -14.58 8.62
N ARG A 243 -17.03 -15.37 7.73
CA ARG A 243 -18.23 -14.95 6.98
C ARG A 243 -19.39 -14.58 7.91
N ALA A 244 -19.60 -15.37 8.96
CA ALA A 244 -20.65 -15.10 9.94
C ALA A 244 -20.39 -13.80 10.73
N GLN A 245 -19.14 -13.55 11.14
CA GLN A 245 -18.76 -12.32 11.85
C GLN A 245 -18.92 -11.08 10.98
N LEU A 246 -18.60 -11.17 9.69
CA LEU A 246 -18.70 -10.06 8.74
C LEU A 246 -20.10 -9.90 8.13
N GLY A 247 -21.04 -10.80 8.44
CA GLY A 247 -22.41 -10.76 7.92
C GLY A 247 -22.52 -11.03 6.42
N VAL A 248 -21.57 -11.78 5.86
CA VAL A 248 -21.51 -12.05 4.42
C VAL A 248 -22.44 -13.21 4.08
N ALA A 249 -23.48 -12.92 3.30
CA ALA A 249 -24.41 -13.92 2.81
C ALA A 249 -23.77 -14.77 1.68
N VAL A 250 -24.32 -15.96 1.44
CA VAL A 250 -23.94 -16.77 0.28
C VAL A 250 -24.62 -16.16 -0.95
N GLY A 251 -23.88 -15.38 -1.74
CA GLY A 251 -24.35 -14.77 -2.99
C GLY A 251 -23.28 -13.89 -3.63
N ASP A 252 -23.60 -13.36 -4.82
CA ASP A 252 -22.66 -12.63 -5.70
C ASP A 252 -22.47 -11.16 -5.28
N GLU A 253 -22.70 -10.85 -4.00
CA GLU A 253 -22.60 -9.49 -3.47
C GLU A 253 -21.14 -9.07 -3.32
N ALA A 254 -20.84 -7.85 -3.76
CA ALA A 254 -19.53 -7.22 -3.65
C ALA A 254 -19.67 -5.94 -2.80
N ARG A 255 -19.57 -6.10 -1.47
CA ARG A 255 -19.87 -5.06 -0.47
C ARG A 255 -18.70 -4.76 0.45
N LEU A 256 -17.61 -5.53 0.40
CA LEU A 256 -16.46 -5.37 1.27
C LEU A 256 -15.20 -4.93 0.51
N ASN A 257 -14.46 -3.97 1.02
CA ASN A 257 -13.05 -3.82 0.63
C ASN A 257 -12.23 -4.91 1.35
N VAL A 258 -12.09 -6.07 0.71
CA VAL A 258 -11.36 -7.22 1.27
C VAL A 258 -9.86 -6.95 1.35
N CYS A 259 -9.33 -6.05 0.52
CA CYS A 259 -7.94 -5.61 0.62
C CYS A 259 -7.69 -4.90 1.95
N GLU A 260 -8.52 -3.91 2.27
CA GLU A 260 -8.49 -3.18 3.55
C GLU A 260 -8.74 -4.10 4.75
N LEU A 261 -9.66 -5.06 4.63
CA LEU A 261 -9.85 -6.09 5.65
C LEU A 261 -8.57 -6.89 5.88
N GLY A 262 -7.86 -7.28 4.81
CA GLY A 262 -6.60 -8.00 4.89
C GLY A 262 -5.52 -7.21 5.63
N VAL A 263 -5.42 -5.92 5.36
CA VAL A 263 -4.54 -4.99 6.10
C VAL A 263 -4.95 -4.91 7.56
N ALA A 264 -6.25 -4.74 7.84
CA ALA A 264 -6.78 -4.62 9.19
C ALA A 264 -6.54 -5.86 10.04
N VAL A 265 -6.56 -7.07 9.45
CA VAL A 265 -6.20 -8.31 10.15
C VAL A 265 -4.69 -8.53 10.27
N GLY A 266 -3.89 -7.64 9.66
CA GLY A 266 -2.45 -7.54 9.85
C GLY A 266 -1.59 -8.13 8.73
N LEU A 267 -2.15 -8.37 7.54
CA LEU A 267 -1.37 -8.76 6.36
C LEU A 267 -0.80 -7.53 5.64
N PRO A 268 0.36 -7.65 4.96
CA PRO A 268 0.89 -6.56 4.15
C PRO A 268 -0.06 -6.22 2.99
N HIS A 269 -0.37 -4.93 2.82
CA HIS A 269 -1.28 -4.44 1.78
C HIS A 269 -0.94 -4.96 0.38
N ARG A 270 0.34 -4.91 0.00
CA ARG A 270 0.82 -5.40 -1.28
C ARG A 270 0.50 -6.89 -1.50
N THR A 271 0.75 -7.72 -0.49
CA THR A 271 0.54 -9.18 -0.58
C THR A 271 -0.95 -9.52 -0.72
N VAL A 272 -1.82 -8.84 0.03
CA VAL A 272 -3.27 -9.03 -0.08
C VAL A 272 -3.75 -8.62 -1.46
N LYS A 273 -3.32 -7.45 -1.94
CA LYS A 273 -3.67 -6.93 -3.25
C LYS A 273 -3.28 -7.89 -4.38
N GLU A 274 -2.02 -8.33 -4.42
CA GLU A 274 -1.53 -9.28 -5.44
C GLU A 274 -2.36 -10.57 -5.41
N CYS A 275 -2.63 -11.13 -4.23
CA CYS A 275 -3.47 -12.32 -4.07
C CYS A 275 -4.90 -12.13 -4.61
N LEU A 276 -5.53 -10.96 -4.36
CA LEU A 276 -6.88 -10.67 -4.85
C LEU A 276 -6.93 -10.40 -6.36
N LEU A 277 -5.82 -10.01 -6.97
CA LEU A 277 -5.71 -9.79 -8.42
C LEU A 277 -5.42 -11.09 -9.20
N GLU A 278 -4.94 -12.15 -8.54
CA GLU A 278 -4.61 -13.45 -9.12
C GLU A 278 -5.85 -14.32 -9.42
N GLY A 279 -6.67 -13.89 -10.38
CA GLY A 279 -7.75 -14.73 -10.91
C GLY A 279 -8.99 -14.85 -10.01
N VAL A 280 -9.00 -14.18 -8.85
CA VAL A 280 -10.11 -14.22 -7.89
C VAL A 280 -11.35 -13.50 -8.46
N SER A 281 -12.53 -14.05 -8.19
CA SER A 281 -13.81 -13.43 -8.57
C SER A 281 -14.07 -12.15 -7.75
N LEU A 282 -14.91 -11.27 -8.29
CA LEU A 282 -15.23 -9.98 -7.66
C LEU A 282 -16.12 -10.10 -6.41
N GLU A 283 -16.68 -11.26 -6.12
CA GLU A 283 -17.66 -11.45 -5.04
C GLU A 283 -16.96 -11.52 -3.68
N ASP A 284 -17.60 -11.00 -2.63
CA ASP A 284 -17.02 -10.99 -1.28
C ASP A 284 -16.71 -12.42 -0.80
N ALA A 285 -17.54 -13.40 -1.16
CA ALA A 285 -17.33 -14.79 -0.79
C ALA A 285 -16.01 -15.35 -1.32
N ALA A 286 -15.68 -15.07 -2.59
CA ALA A 286 -14.46 -15.53 -3.24
C ALA A 286 -13.23 -14.76 -2.74
N GLN A 287 -13.34 -13.44 -2.60
CA GLN A 287 -12.25 -12.61 -2.08
C GLN A 287 -11.90 -12.98 -0.63
N LEU A 288 -12.90 -13.25 0.22
CA LEU A 288 -12.66 -13.70 1.59
C LEU A 288 -12.03 -15.08 1.67
N GLU A 289 -12.38 -15.98 0.75
CA GLU A 289 -11.77 -17.30 0.67
C GLU A 289 -10.27 -17.19 0.34
N ALA A 290 -9.92 -16.35 -0.64
CA ALA A 290 -8.53 -16.03 -0.97
C ALA A 290 -7.80 -15.39 0.22
N LEU A 291 -8.43 -14.43 0.91
CA LEU A 291 -7.85 -13.76 2.07
C LEU A 291 -7.58 -14.73 3.23
N VAL A 292 -8.55 -15.59 3.56
CA VAL A 292 -8.40 -16.58 4.64
C VAL A 292 -7.31 -17.59 4.27
N ALA A 293 -7.28 -18.06 3.02
CA ALA A 293 -6.22 -18.95 2.55
C ALA A 293 -4.85 -18.29 2.67
N LEU A 294 -4.70 -17.04 2.23
CA LEU A 294 -3.47 -16.26 2.35
C LEU A 294 -3.05 -16.09 3.81
N PHE A 295 -3.98 -15.72 4.69
CA PHE A 295 -3.69 -15.54 6.12
C PHE A 295 -3.20 -16.84 6.75
N MET A 296 -3.89 -17.96 6.48
CA MET A 296 -3.54 -19.27 7.03
C MET A 296 -2.22 -19.78 6.47
N GLU A 297 -1.91 -19.53 5.20
CA GLU A 297 -0.60 -19.84 4.60
C GLU A 297 0.53 -19.09 5.32
N LYS A 298 0.34 -17.80 5.62
CA LYS A 298 1.38 -16.95 6.21
C LYS A 298 1.59 -17.15 7.71
N THR A 299 0.51 -17.36 8.44
CA THR A 299 0.52 -17.30 9.92
C THR A 299 0.26 -18.64 10.59
N GLN A 300 -0.47 -19.54 9.94
CA GLN A 300 -0.98 -20.79 10.53
C GLN A 300 -1.76 -20.61 11.84
N ASP A 301 -2.28 -19.40 12.13
CA ASP A 301 -2.92 -19.04 13.41
C ASP A 301 -4.37 -18.60 13.21
N ALA A 302 -5.29 -19.56 13.23
CA ALA A 302 -6.72 -19.30 13.05
C ALA A 302 -7.31 -18.45 14.19
N ASP A 303 -6.87 -18.65 15.44
CA ASP A 303 -7.39 -17.91 16.59
C ASP A 303 -7.00 -16.44 16.54
N ARG A 304 -5.81 -16.12 16.02
CA ARG A 304 -5.40 -14.74 15.74
C ARG A 304 -6.27 -14.12 14.66
N LEU A 305 -6.56 -14.82 13.57
CA LEU A 305 -7.45 -14.31 12.52
C LEU A 305 -8.82 -13.96 13.08
N LEU A 306 -9.45 -14.90 13.81
CA LEU A 306 -10.79 -14.71 14.36
C LEU A 306 -10.86 -13.58 15.39
N ARG A 307 -9.82 -13.42 16.22
CA ARG A 307 -9.71 -12.28 17.13
C ARG A 307 -9.58 -10.97 16.38
N ARG A 308 -8.72 -10.90 15.36
CA ARG A 308 -8.53 -9.69 14.56
C ARG A 308 -9.78 -9.30 13.80
N VAL A 309 -10.46 -10.25 13.15
CA VAL A 309 -11.73 -9.99 12.46
C VAL A 309 -12.79 -9.48 13.45
N ALA A 310 -12.83 -9.99 14.68
CA ALA A 310 -13.74 -9.49 15.71
C ALA A 310 -13.39 -8.07 16.23
N GLU A 311 -12.14 -7.64 16.10
CA GLU A 311 -11.68 -6.29 16.46
C GLU A 311 -11.96 -5.26 15.34
N VAL A 312 -12.13 -5.70 14.09
CA VAL A 312 -12.39 -4.82 12.94
C VAL A 312 -13.80 -4.23 13.02
N ASP A 313 -13.89 -2.90 12.90
CA ASP A 313 -15.17 -2.26 12.64
C ASP A 313 -15.60 -2.56 11.20
N ILE A 314 -16.62 -3.41 11.04
CA ILE A 314 -17.12 -3.83 9.72
C ILE A 314 -17.48 -2.63 8.84
N ARG A 315 -17.94 -1.51 9.41
CA ARG A 315 -18.29 -0.32 8.63
C ARG A 315 -17.09 0.32 7.94
N SER A 316 -15.90 0.17 8.50
CA SER A 316 -14.65 0.69 7.93
C SER A 316 -14.20 -0.05 6.67
N VAL A 317 -14.62 -1.30 6.51
CA VAL A 317 -14.30 -2.15 5.35
C VAL A 317 -15.50 -2.38 4.43
N GLN A 318 -16.67 -1.82 4.74
CA GLN A 318 -17.83 -1.87 3.86
C GLN A 318 -17.74 -0.80 2.77
N LEU A 319 -18.37 -1.07 1.63
CA LEU A 319 -18.51 -0.13 0.53
C LEU A 319 -19.82 0.66 0.63
N SER A 320 -19.78 1.89 0.14
CA SER A 320 -20.98 2.70 -0.08
C SER A 320 -21.92 2.02 -1.09
N GLU A 321 -23.19 2.43 -1.10
CA GLU A 321 -24.16 1.93 -2.09
C GLU A 321 -23.64 2.17 -3.51
N ARG A 322 -23.07 3.35 -3.79
CA ARG A 322 -22.38 3.68 -5.04
C ARG A 322 -21.29 2.69 -5.40
N GLY A 323 -20.40 2.39 -4.45
CA GLY A 323 -19.34 1.40 -4.65
C GLY A 323 -19.91 0.04 -5.03
N CYS A 324 -20.95 -0.43 -4.32
CA CYS A 324 -21.63 -1.68 -4.63
C CYS A 324 -22.26 -1.67 -6.03
N LEU A 325 -22.93 -0.58 -6.41
CA LEU A 325 -23.56 -0.43 -7.72
C LEU A 325 -22.54 -0.32 -8.86
N SER A 326 -21.40 0.35 -8.64
CA SER A 326 -20.29 0.43 -9.59
C SER A 326 -19.64 -0.94 -9.80
N LEU A 327 -19.44 -1.72 -8.74
CA LEU A 327 -18.96 -3.10 -8.86
C LEU A 327 -19.97 -4.00 -9.57
N LYS A 328 -21.28 -3.80 -9.34
CA LYS A 328 -22.33 -4.52 -10.07
C LYS A 328 -22.36 -4.17 -11.55
N LEU A 329 -22.15 -2.90 -11.91
CA LEU A 329 -21.98 -2.48 -13.30
C LEU A 329 -20.73 -3.11 -13.92
N LEU A 330 -19.67 -3.27 -13.14
CA LEU A 330 -18.43 -3.93 -13.58
C LEU A 330 -18.59 -5.45 -13.73
N GLN A 331 -19.44 -6.09 -12.92
CA GLN A 331 -19.85 -7.49 -13.11
C GLN A 331 -20.61 -7.70 -14.44
N ASP A 332 -21.43 -6.72 -14.87
CA ASP A 332 -22.05 -6.77 -16.21
C ASP A 332 -20.97 -6.76 -17.31
N ALA A 333 -19.88 -6.00 -17.14
CA ALA A 333 -18.73 -6.02 -18.06
C ALA A 333 -17.97 -7.36 -18.04
N ASP A 334 -17.75 -7.98 -16.87
CA ASP A 334 -17.16 -9.33 -16.77
C ASP A 334 -18.02 -10.37 -17.50
N ALA A 335 -19.35 -10.30 -17.34
CA ALA A 335 -20.28 -11.19 -18.03
C ALA A 335 -20.24 -11.01 -19.56
N LEU A 336 -20.14 -9.78 -20.06
CA LEU A 336 -19.96 -9.51 -21.49
C LEU A 336 -18.66 -10.12 -22.03
N LEU A 337 -17.55 -9.99 -21.28
CA LEU A 337 -16.26 -10.56 -21.64
C LEU A 337 -16.23 -12.09 -21.61
N ARG A 338 -17.01 -12.72 -20.73
CA ARG A 338 -17.14 -14.19 -20.68
C ARG A 338 -18.12 -14.73 -21.71
N GLY A 339 -19.08 -13.93 -22.13
CA GLY A 339 -20.07 -14.26 -23.17
C GLY A 339 -19.48 -14.37 -24.58
N GLY A 340 -18.28 -13.84 -24.81
CA GLY A 340 -17.56 -13.95 -26.08
C GLY A 340 -18.12 -13.10 -27.23
N SER A 341 -19.02 -12.16 -26.94
CA SER A 341 -19.73 -11.34 -27.94
C SER A 341 -18.96 -10.08 -28.40
N TYR A 342 -17.69 -9.93 -28.03
CA TYR A 342 -16.88 -8.73 -28.29
C TYR A 342 -15.82 -9.03 -29.35
N SER A 343 -15.59 -8.10 -30.27
CA SER A 343 -14.55 -8.19 -31.29
C SER A 343 -13.26 -7.55 -30.77
N HIS A 344 -12.15 -8.29 -30.83
CA HIS A 344 -10.81 -7.81 -30.45
C HIS A 344 -10.28 -6.66 -31.35
N CYS A 345 -11.08 -6.13 -32.27
CA CYS A 345 -10.67 -5.16 -33.28
C CYS A 345 -10.69 -3.71 -32.78
N HIS A 346 -11.28 -3.42 -31.63
CA HIS A 346 -11.41 -2.05 -31.14
C HIS A 346 -10.43 -1.78 -29.99
N THR A 347 -9.29 -1.20 -30.33
CA THR A 347 -8.45 -0.46 -29.38
C THR A 347 -9.25 0.69 -28.77
N TRP A 348 -9.02 0.97 -27.49
CA TRP A 348 -9.62 2.09 -26.75
C TRP A 348 -9.43 3.48 -27.41
N ASP A 349 -8.51 3.59 -28.39
CA ASP A 349 -8.34 4.71 -29.31
C ASP A 349 -9.56 5.01 -30.19
N TYR A 350 -10.49 4.06 -30.40
CA TYR A 350 -11.68 4.24 -31.26
C TYR A 350 -12.67 5.29 -30.72
N LEU A 351 -12.52 5.71 -29.46
CA LEU A 351 -13.29 6.81 -28.87
C LEU A 351 -12.84 8.21 -29.36
N HIS A 352 -11.75 8.31 -30.13
CA HIS A 352 -11.26 9.59 -30.67
C HIS A 352 -12.05 10.12 -31.88
N ASP A 353 -12.65 9.25 -32.71
CA ASP A 353 -13.12 9.65 -34.05
C ASP A 353 -14.65 9.77 -34.20
N HIS A 354 -15.43 9.36 -33.21
CA HIS A 354 -16.90 9.46 -33.26
C HIS A 354 -17.44 10.39 -32.19
N GLY A 355 -17.48 11.67 -32.52
CA GLY A 355 -18.04 12.75 -31.69
C GLY A 355 -19.53 12.65 -31.36
N HIS A 356 -20.20 11.52 -31.59
CA HIS A 356 -21.59 11.28 -31.20
C HIS A 356 -21.83 9.80 -30.86
N VAL A 357 -22.11 9.50 -29.59
CA VAL A 357 -22.60 8.19 -29.08
C VAL A 357 -24.06 7.93 -29.51
N HIS A 358 -24.42 8.24 -30.76
CA HIS A 358 -25.81 8.25 -31.25
C HIS A 358 -26.05 7.35 -32.47
N GLY A 359 -25.31 6.24 -32.59
CA GLY A 359 -25.64 5.17 -33.52
C GLY A 359 -26.31 4.00 -32.80
N ALA A 360 -27.52 3.61 -33.23
CA ALA A 360 -28.24 2.43 -32.74
C ALA A 360 -27.60 1.09 -33.16
N ASP A 361 -26.49 1.12 -33.92
CA ASP A 361 -25.82 -0.03 -34.52
C ASP A 361 -24.45 -0.36 -33.89
N CYS A 362 -24.13 0.22 -32.73
CA CYS A 362 -22.91 -0.10 -31.99
C CYS A 362 -23.14 -1.34 -31.11
N GLY A 363 -22.54 -2.48 -31.48
CA GLY A 363 -22.68 -3.77 -30.78
C GLY A 363 -22.08 -3.83 -29.37
N ASP A 364 -21.96 -5.03 -28.80
CA ASP A 364 -21.53 -5.30 -27.42
C ASP A 364 -20.15 -4.69 -27.05
N ASP A 365 -19.25 -4.52 -28.03
CA ASP A 365 -17.97 -3.82 -27.89
C ASP A 365 -18.11 -2.37 -27.40
N CYS A 366 -19.11 -1.65 -27.92
CA CYS A 366 -19.40 -0.28 -27.50
C CYS A 366 -19.90 -0.25 -26.06
N MET A 367 -20.64 -1.27 -25.63
CA MET A 367 -21.19 -1.35 -24.28
C MET A 367 -20.08 -1.53 -23.24
N LEU A 368 -19.12 -2.43 -23.48
CA LEU A 368 -17.99 -2.67 -22.58
C LEU A 368 -17.18 -1.37 -22.33
N TRP A 369 -16.76 -0.70 -23.40
CA TRP A 369 -15.98 0.53 -23.28
C TRP A 369 -16.81 1.69 -22.70
N THR A 370 -18.13 1.69 -22.90
CA THR A 370 -19.04 2.64 -22.24
C THR A 370 -19.08 2.41 -20.73
N ILE A 371 -19.11 1.15 -20.26
CA ILE A 371 -19.03 0.80 -18.84
C ILE A 371 -17.70 1.28 -18.25
N PHE A 372 -16.57 0.94 -18.88
CA PHE A 372 -15.26 1.39 -18.40
C PHE A 372 -15.15 2.92 -18.39
N SER A 373 -15.65 3.60 -19.42
CA SER A 373 -15.64 5.07 -19.49
C SER A 373 -16.45 5.69 -18.36
N PHE A 374 -17.64 5.16 -18.06
CA PHE A 374 -18.45 5.63 -16.95
C PHE A 374 -17.75 5.43 -15.60
N LEU A 375 -17.18 4.24 -15.37
CA LEU A 375 -16.53 3.90 -14.10
C LEU A 375 -15.28 4.75 -13.86
N VAL A 376 -14.43 4.95 -14.86
CA VAL A 376 -13.26 5.84 -14.76
C VAL A 376 -13.70 7.29 -14.51
N TRP A 377 -14.78 7.73 -15.16
CA TRP A 377 -15.35 9.06 -14.90
C TRP A 377 -15.81 9.18 -13.45
N ASP A 378 -16.42 8.15 -12.88
CA ASP A 378 -16.84 8.16 -11.49
C ASP A 378 -15.66 8.14 -10.52
N CYS A 379 -14.59 7.41 -10.83
CA CYS A 379 -13.32 7.47 -10.09
C CYS A 379 -12.74 8.90 -10.09
N LEU A 380 -12.79 9.61 -11.21
CA LEU A 380 -12.35 11.01 -11.29
C LEU A 380 -13.19 11.94 -10.42
N ALA A 381 -14.52 11.74 -10.43
CA ALA A 381 -15.43 12.51 -9.59
C ALA A 381 -15.14 12.30 -8.09
N GLU A 382 -14.52 11.19 -7.73
CA GLU A 382 -14.13 10.88 -6.36
C GLU A 382 -12.71 11.36 -6.01
N ALA A 383 -11.74 11.16 -6.90
CA ALA A 383 -10.32 11.34 -6.58
C ALA A 383 -9.71 12.71 -6.92
N VAL A 384 -10.33 13.49 -7.81
CA VAL A 384 -9.74 14.77 -8.31
C VAL A 384 -10.42 15.98 -7.68
N GLU A 385 -9.66 16.91 -7.09
CA GLU A 385 -10.21 18.14 -6.49
C GLU A 385 -10.94 19.00 -7.54
N GLU A 386 -10.30 19.26 -8.68
CA GLU A 386 -10.89 19.99 -9.80
C GLU A 386 -10.66 19.23 -11.12
N PRO A 387 -11.49 18.23 -11.44
CA PRO A 387 -11.45 17.53 -12.72
C PRO A 387 -11.55 18.53 -13.88
N LYS A 388 -10.49 18.59 -14.70
CA LYS A 388 -10.30 19.61 -15.76
C LYS A 388 -11.06 19.28 -17.05
N LEU A 389 -11.91 18.26 -17.03
CA LEU A 389 -12.50 17.68 -18.23
C LEU A 389 -13.50 18.62 -18.88
N LYS A 390 -13.15 19.09 -20.09
CA LYS A 390 -14.15 19.20 -21.13
C LYS A 390 -14.65 17.78 -21.43
N PRO A 391 -15.95 17.55 -21.59
CA PRO A 391 -16.57 16.22 -21.71
C PRO A 391 -16.14 15.37 -22.92
N SER A 392 -15.13 15.79 -23.69
CA SER A 392 -14.76 15.21 -24.99
C SER A 392 -13.34 14.63 -25.06
N SER A 393 -12.58 14.49 -23.97
CA SER A 393 -11.14 14.13 -24.06
C SER A 393 -10.79 12.65 -23.94
N GLY A 394 -11.76 11.73 -23.96
CA GLY A 394 -11.50 10.29 -24.02
C GLY A 394 -10.91 9.67 -22.73
N LEU A 395 -10.84 8.34 -22.68
CA LEU A 395 -10.42 7.54 -21.53
C LEU A 395 -8.96 7.81 -21.11
N ALA A 396 -8.06 8.04 -22.08
CA ALA A 396 -6.64 8.32 -21.82
C ALA A 396 -6.42 9.58 -21.00
N ALA A 397 -7.13 10.66 -21.33
CA ALA A 397 -7.04 11.91 -20.59
C ALA A 397 -7.65 11.79 -19.18
N MET A 398 -8.60 10.85 -18.99
CA MET A 398 -9.15 10.55 -17.68
C MET A 398 -8.13 9.81 -16.80
N LEU A 399 -7.47 8.77 -17.33
CA LEU A 399 -6.41 8.05 -16.62
C LEU A 399 -5.22 8.95 -16.28
N GLN A 400 -4.79 9.81 -17.20
CA GLN A 400 -3.71 10.77 -16.96
C GLN A 400 -4.00 11.71 -15.78
N GLN A 401 -5.27 12.08 -15.56
CA GLN A 401 -5.66 12.88 -14.40
C GLN A 401 -5.61 12.07 -13.10
N LEU A 402 -6.02 10.80 -13.14
CA LEU A 402 -5.94 9.91 -11.97
C LEU A 402 -4.49 9.63 -11.56
N HIS A 403 -3.53 9.57 -12.49
CA HIS A 403 -2.09 9.45 -12.17
C HIS A 403 -1.57 10.58 -11.27
N GLY A 404 -2.21 11.76 -11.30
CA GLY A 404 -1.87 12.90 -10.45
C GLY A 404 -2.46 12.83 -9.03
N CYS A 405 -3.27 11.82 -8.73
CA CYS A 405 -4.03 11.72 -7.48
C CYS A 405 -3.37 10.78 -6.48
N ALA A 406 -3.02 11.29 -5.31
CA ALA A 406 -2.44 10.47 -4.24
C ALA A 406 -3.41 9.41 -3.66
N GLN A 407 -4.72 9.56 -3.89
CA GLN A 407 -5.75 8.64 -3.43
C GLN A 407 -5.88 7.37 -4.29
N VAL A 408 -5.26 7.35 -5.48
CA VAL A 408 -5.33 6.22 -6.40
C VAL A 408 -3.95 5.57 -6.50
N ASP A 409 -3.89 4.26 -6.30
CA ASP A 409 -2.64 3.51 -6.42
C ASP A 409 -2.13 3.57 -7.88
N THR A 410 -0.99 4.24 -8.07
CA THR A 410 -0.36 4.41 -9.38
C THR A 410 -0.03 3.07 -10.04
N ALA A 411 0.28 2.03 -9.27
CA ALA A 411 0.57 0.70 -9.83
C ALA A 411 -0.69 0.06 -10.43
N LEU A 412 -1.85 0.25 -9.79
CA LEU A 412 -3.13 -0.23 -10.35
C LEU A 412 -3.49 0.52 -11.63
N LEU A 413 -3.26 1.83 -11.69
CA LEU A 413 -3.49 2.59 -12.92
C LEU A 413 -2.58 2.14 -14.07
N GLN A 414 -1.30 1.89 -13.79
CA GLN A 414 -0.35 1.38 -14.80
C GLN A 414 -0.75 -0.01 -15.30
N GLU A 415 -1.16 -0.92 -14.40
CA GLU A 415 -1.65 -2.24 -14.78
C GLU A 415 -2.92 -2.15 -15.62
N LEU A 416 -3.84 -1.24 -15.29
CA LEU A 416 -5.07 -0.99 -16.05
C LEU A 416 -4.76 -0.51 -17.48
N GLU A 417 -3.88 0.47 -17.61
CA GLU A 417 -3.42 0.99 -18.90
C GLU A 417 -2.73 -0.08 -19.75
N GLN A 418 -1.88 -0.91 -19.11
CA GLN A 418 -1.22 -2.02 -19.77
C GLN A 418 -2.25 -3.05 -20.28
N CYS A 419 -3.19 -3.45 -19.43
CA CYS A 419 -4.25 -4.40 -19.81
C CYS A 419 -5.08 -3.91 -21.01
N TRP A 420 -5.42 -2.62 -21.03
CA TRP A 420 -6.19 -2.02 -22.14
C TRP A 420 -5.36 -1.82 -23.41
N SER A 421 -4.06 -1.54 -23.26
CA SER A 421 -3.14 -1.40 -24.39
C SER A 421 -2.84 -2.73 -25.07
N GLU A 422 -2.62 -3.78 -24.28
CA GLU A 422 -2.38 -5.13 -24.78
C GLU A 422 -3.66 -5.77 -25.35
N GLY A 423 -4.81 -5.46 -24.75
CA GLY A 423 -6.11 -5.97 -25.16
C GLY A 423 -6.20 -7.50 -25.05
N GLY A 424 -7.27 -8.07 -25.62
CA GLY A 424 -7.54 -9.51 -25.52
C GLY A 424 -8.33 -9.90 -24.26
N THR A 425 -8.95 -11.08 -24.29
CA THR A 425 -9.88 -11.54 -23.25
C THR A 425 -9.27 -11.54 -21.85
N GLU A 426 -8.09 -12.14 -21.71
CA GLU A 426 -7.45 -12.33 -20.42
C GLU A 426 -7.04 -11.00 -19.79
N ASN A 427 -6.48 -10.09 -20.57
CA ASN A 427 -6.10 -8.76 -20.13
C ASN A 427 -7.32 -7.88 -19.81
N LEU A 428 -8.40 -7.96 -20.59
CA LEU A 428 -9.63 -7.25 -20.27
C LEU A 428 -10.29 -7.79 -18.99
N LEU A 429 -10.26 -9.10 -18.76
CA LEU A 429 -10.68 -9.70 -17.49
C LEU A 429 -9.77 -9.28 -16.33
N GLN A 430 -8.48 -9.10 -16.56
CA GLN A 430 -7.57 -8.54 -15.55
C GLN A 430 -7.91 -7.08 -15.25
N SER A 431 -8.19 -6.28 -16.29
CA SER A 431 -8.60 -4.88 -16.14
C SER A 431 -9.86 -4.72 -15.28
N VAL A 432 -10.79 -5.68 -15.36
CA VAL A 432 -11.98 -5.75 -14.50
C VAL A 432 -11.58 -5.90 -13.03
N ARG A 433 -10.63 -6.77 -12.69
CA ARG A 433 -10.17 -6.96 -11.30
C ARG A 433 -9.44 -5.73 -10.77
N VAL A 434 -8.56 -5.16 -11.60
CA VAL A 434 -7.80 -3.94 -11.28
C VAL A 434 -8.75 -2.77 -11.03
N LEU A 435 -9.71 -2.54 -11.93
CA LEU A 435 -10.70 -1.49 -11.78
C LEU A 435 -11.62 -1.72 -10.57
N ALA A 436 -11.98 -2.98 -10.29
CA ALA A 436 -12.74 -3.32 -9.09
C ALA A 436 -11.99 -2.93 -7.81
N GLN A 437 -10.68 -3.16 -7.74
CA GLN A 437 -9.89 -2.75 -6.58
C GLN A 437 -9.85 -1.22 -6.44
N ILE A 438 -9.63 -0.49 -7.53
CA ILE A 438 -9.68 0.99 -7.53
C ILE A 438 -11.04 1.49 -7.00
N LEU A 439 -12.15 0.90 -7.47
CA LEU A 439 -13.49 1.27 -7.02
C LEU A 439 -13.71 0.97 -5.53
N ARG A 440 -13.16 -0.14 -5.02
CA ARG A 440 -13.23 -0.48 -3.60
C ARG A 440 -12.48 0.53 -2.73
N ASP A 441 -11.34 1.01 -3.21
CA ASP A 441 -10.51 1.98 -2.49
C ASP A 441 -11.14 3.38 -2.47
N LEU A 442 -11.85 3.75 -3.55
CA LEU A 442 -12.47 5.06 -3.69
C LEU A 442 -13.88 5.18 -3.07
N HIS A 443 -14.59 4.06 -2.85
CA HIS A 443 -15.99 4.09 -2.42
C HIS A 443 -16.28 3.41 -1.06
N PRO A 444 -15.55 3.72 0.03
CA PRO A 444 -15.87 3.21 1.35
C PRO A 444 -17.24 3.69 1.84
N LEU A 445 -17.93 2.86 2.63
CA LEU A 445 -19.24 3.16 3.23
C LEU A 445 -19.10 4.27 4.26
N HIS A 446 -18.10 4.12 5.13
CA HIS A 446 -17.80 5.12 6.13
C HIS A 446 -16.92 6.18 5.49
N ALA A 447 -17.45 7.40 5.33
CA ALA A 447 -16.66 8.60 5.00
C ALA A 447 -15.78 9.05 6.20
N GLY A 448 -15.40 8.10 7.06
CA GLY A 448 -14.55 8.31 8.21
C GLY A 448 -13.10 8.50 7.81
N ILE A 449 -12.24 8.60 8.81
CA ILE A 449 -10.81 8.74 8.60
C ILE A 449 -10.22 7.35 8.47
N HIS A 450 -9.68 7.06 7.30
CA HIS A 450 -8.88 5.88 7.07
C HIS A 450 -7.47 6.11 7.61
N LEU A 451 -6.90 5.04 8.16
CA LEU A 451 -5.61 5.05 8.81
C LEU A 451 -4.64 4.18 8.01
N SER A 452 -3.45 4.72 7.72
CA SER A 452 -2.36 3.92 7.17
C SER A 452 -1.93 2.83 8.16
N SER A 453 -1.23 1.82 7.65
CA SER A 453 -0.37 0.99 8.51
C SER A 453 0.60 1.93 9.26
N PRO A 454 0.79 1.75 10.56
CA PRO A 454 1.66 2.62 11.33
C PRO A 454 3.12 2.44 10.94
N VAL A 455 3.85 3.54 10.78
CA VAL A 455 5.31 3.56 10.63
C VAL A 455 5.90 4.24 11.86
N GLU A 456 6.60 3.50 12.72
CA GLU A 456 7.10 4.03 14.02
C GLU A 456 5.99 4.68 14.89
N GLY A 457 4.78 4.10 14.88
CA GLY A 457 3.63 4.64 15.63
C GLY A 457 2.92 5.82 14.96
N LEU A 458 3.38 6.28 13.79
CA LEU A 458 2.72 7.30 12.98
C LEU A 458 1.67 6.67 12.06
N TYR A 459 0.42 7.08 12.23
CA TYR A 459 -0.68 6.78 11.33
C TYR A 459 -0.91 7.99 10.43
N SER A 460 -0.77 7.82 9.12
CA SER A 460 -1.27 8.82 8.17
C SER A 460 -2.77 8.67 8.05
N CYS A 461 -3.47 9.80 8.10
CA CYS A 461 -4.91 9.86 8.00
C CYS A 461 -5.28 10.31 6.60
N TRP A 462 -6.25 9.63 5.98
CA TRP A 462 -6.90 10.15 4.77
C TRP A 462 -8.41 10.03 4.91
N THR A 463 -9.09 11.01 4.34
CA THR A 463 -10.54 11.04 4.25
C THR A 463 -10.95 11.04 2.79
N ARG A 464 -12.23 10.76 2.55
CA ARG A 464 -12.86 11.05 1.27
C ARG A 464 -12.56 12.49 0.88
N LEU A 465 -12.24 12.73 -0.40
CA LEU A 465 -11.95 14.07 -0.89
C LEU A 465 -13.10 15.03 -0.56
N HIS A 466 -12.80 16.04 0.23
CA HIS A 466 -13.75 17.07 0.61
C HIS A 466 -13.38 18.39 -0.07
N ARG A 467 -14.25 18.88 -0.95
CA ARG A 467 -14.00 20.12 -1.71
C ARG A 467 -14.73 21.28 -1.06
N VAL A 468 -13.96 22.23 -0.55
CA VAL A 468 -14.54 23.43 0.05
C VAL A 468 -14.95 24.44 -1.03
N THR A 469 -16.21 24.86 -0.97
CA THR A 469 -16.84 25.76 -1.95
C THR A 469 -17.50 26.96 -1.26
N SER A 470 -17.88 27.95 -2.06
CA SER A 470 -18.68 29.09 -1.60
C SER A 470 -20.17 28.78 -1.49
N PHE A 471 -20.58 27.54 -1.79
CA PHE A 471 -21.99 27.16 -1.84
C PHE A 471 -22.63 27.29 -0.45
N GLN A 472 -23.85 27.82 -0.39
CA GLN A 472 -24.55 28.08 0.87
C GLN A 472 -25.73 27.12 1.09
N GLY A 473 -25.97 26.21 0.13
CA GLY A 473 -27.16 25.38 0.11
C GLY A 473 -28.42 26.10 -0.37
N VAL A 474 -29.47 25.30 -0.56
CA VAL A 474 -30.82 25.68 -0.96
C VAL A 474 -31.75 25.26 0.17
N SER A 475 -32.70 26.12 0.54
CA SER A 475 -33.64 25.80 1.63
C SER A 475 -34.36 24.46 1.39
N VAL A 476 -34.48 23.64 2.44
CA VAL A 476 -35.17 22.34 2.38
C VAL A 476 -36.60 22.47 1.84
N ARG A 477 -37.27 23.59 2.13
CA ARG A 477 -38.61 23.90 1.60
C ARG A 477 -38.61 24.08 0.08
N ALA A 478 -37.60 24.74 -0.48
CA ALA A 478 -37.48 24.91 -1.94
C ALA A 478 -37.21 23.58 -2.64
N ILE A 479 -36.28 22.78 -2.09
CA ILE A 479 -36.00 21.41 -2.57
C ILE A 479 -37.29 20.59 -2.58
N ARG A 480 -38.00 20.54 -1.43
CA ARG A 480 -39.26 19.78 -1.31
C ARG A 480 -40.34 20.29 -2.27
N LYS A 481 -40.44 21.60 -2.47
CA LYS A 481 -41.41 22.21 -3.40
C LYS A 481 -41.17 21.74 -4.84
N VAL A 482 -39.90 21.64 -5.25
CA VAL A 482 -39.55 21.13 -6.59
C VAL A 482 -39.86 19.65 -6.73
N LEU A 483 -39.47 18.84 -5.74
CA LEU A 483 -39.71 17.40 -5.78
C LEU A 483 -41.21 17.06 -5.80
N ASN A 484 -42.03 17.85 -5.10
CA ASN A 484 -43.48 17.64 -5.02
C ASN A 484 -44.26 18.25 -6.20
N SER A 485 -43.66 19.15 -7.00
CA SER A 485 -44.32 19.81 -8.14
C SER A 485 -44.18 19.05 -9.45
N VAL A 486 -43.47 17.93 -9.45
CA VAL A 486 -43.41 17.03 -10.61
C VAL A 486 -44.71 16.24 -10.64
N VAL A 487 -45.66 16.72 -11.42
CA VAL A 487 -46.83 15.93 -11.82
C VAL A 487 -46.31 14.83 -12.73
N ALA A 488 -46.69 13.57 -12.44
CA ALA A 488 -46.41 12.44 -13.32
C ALA A 488 -46.81 12.82 -14.75
N ALA A 489 -45.88 12.67 -15.70
CA ALA A 489 -46.14 13.00 -17.09
C ALA A 489 -47.47 12.38 -17.53
N SER A 490 -48.31 13.15 -18.21
CA SER A 490 -49.54 12.63 -18.80
C SER A 490 -49.18 11.44 -19.69
N THR A 491 -50.04 10.43 -19.64
CA THR A 491 -49.94 9.07 -20.18
C THR A 491 -49.79 8.97 -21.71
N GLN A 492 -49.31 10.03 -22.39
CA GLN A 492 -49.26 10.15 -23.84
C GLN A 492 -48.00 9.57 -24.51
N GLN A 493 -46.99 9.13 -23.76
CA GLN A 493 -45.86 8.35 -24.31
C GLN A 493 -46.04 6.85 -24.04
N GLN A 494 -46.99 6.24 -24.77
CA GLN A 494 -47.33 4.82 -24.66
C GLN A 494 -46.17 3.88 -25.08
N ASP A 495 -45.17 4.37 -25.83
CA ASP A 495 -44.09 3.55 -26.41
C ASP A 495 -42.74 3.59 -25.66
N ALA A 496 -42.63 4.33 -24.54
CA ALA A 496 -41.38 4.41 -23.79
C ALA A 496 -41.23 3.24 -22.78
N THR A 497 -40.07 2.56 -22.79
CA THR A 497 -39.74 1.50 -21.83
C THR A 497 -39.78 2.04 -20.39
N PRO A 498 -40.08 1.20 -19.37
CA PRO A 498 -40.10 1.63 -17.96
C PRO A 498 -38.80 2.33 -17.53
N ARG A 499 -37.65 1.83 -17.98
CA ARG A 499 -36.33 2.43 -17.72
C ARG A 499 -36.17 3.80 -18.37
N ALA A 500 -36.65 4.00 -19.61
CA ALA A 500 -36.63 5.30 -20.27
C ALA A 500 -37.47 6.34 -19.52
N ARG A 501 -38.62 5.94 -18.96
CA ARG A 501 -39.47 6.81 -18.11
C ARG A 501 -38.74 7.21 -16.83
N GLN A 502 -38.16 6.24 -16.11
CA GLN A 502 -37.39 6.49 -14.89
C GLN A 502 -36.19 7.41 -15.12
N TYR A 503 -35.42 7.18 -16.19
CA TYR A 503 -34.29 8.04 -16.54
C TYR A 503 -34.73 9.47 -16.87
N ARG A 504 -35.83 9.63 -17.63
CA ARG A 504 -36.42 10.93 -17.90
C ARG A 504 -36.84 11.64 -16.61
N GLU A 505 -37.50 10.94 -15.70
CA GLU A 505 -37.91 11.49 -14.39
C GLU A 505 -36.71 11.99 -13.60
N VAL A 506 -35.65 11.18 -13.48
CA VAL A 506 -34.40 11.58 -12.81
C VAL A 506 -33.82 12.85 -13.46
N CYS A 507 -33.73 12.90 -14.79
CA CYS A 507 -33.25 14.09 -15.50
C CYS A 507 -34.10 15.33 -15.22
N VAL A 508 -35.43 15.21 -15.19
CA VAL A 508 -36.33 16.34 -14.88
C VAL A 508 -36.14 16.81 -13.45
N TYR A 509 -36.01 15.89 -12.48
CA TYR A 509 -35.74 16.26 -11.09
C TYR A 509 -34.41 17.00 -10.95
N VAL A 510 -33.35 16.49 -11.58
CA VAL A 510 -32.04 17.15 -11.61
C VAL A 510 -32.15 18.55 -12.22
N ALA A 511 -32.71 18.67 -13.43
CA ALA A 511 -32.85 19.96 -14.11
C ALA A 511 -33.56 21.01 -13.24
N ARG A 512 -34.70 20.65 -12.64
CA ARG A 512 -35.45 21.56 -11.76
C ARG A 512 -34.71 21.90 -10.46
N LEU A 513 -33.95 20.97 -9.90
CA LEU A 513 -33.12 21.24 -8.73
C LEU A 513 -32.00 22.22 -9.07
N LEU A 514 -31.34 22.07 -10.22
CA LEU A 514 -30.32 23.00 -10.68
C LEU A 514 -30.89 24.39 -10.95
N ASP A 515 -32.10 24.50 -11.51
CA ASP A 515 -32.80 25.79 -11.69
C ASP A 515 -33.03 26.51 -10.34
N THR A 516 -33.12 25.79 -9.20
CA THR A 516 -33.25 26.43 -7.88
C THR A 516 -31.96 27.01 -7.32
N VAL A 517 -30.81 26.56 -7.83
CA VAL A 517 -29.48 27.06 -7.44
C VAL A 517 -29.18 28.39 -8.14
N GLN A 518 -29.73 28.59 -9.35
CA GLN A 518 -29.53 29.83 -10.10
C GLN A 518 -30.24 31.03 -9.45
N ALA A 519 -29.58 32.20 -9.49
CA ALA A 519 -30.11 33.45 -8.97
C ALA A 519 -31.29 33.99 -9.81
N GLU A 520 -31.21 33.81 -11.14
CA GLU A 520 -32.29 34.13 -12.08
C GLU A 520 -33.20 32.92 -12.24
N ARG A 521 -34.36 32.93 -11.57
CA ARG A 521 -35.30 31.81 -11.59
C ARG A 521 -36.07 31.76 -12.92
N SER A 522 -35.50 31.13 -13.95
CA SER A 522 -36.30 30.66 -15.09
C SER A 522 -36.85 29.27 -14.77
N ILE A 523 -38.12 29.20 -14.34
CA ILE A 523 -38.79 27.90 -14.17
C ILE A 523 -39.13 27.38 -15.56
N THR A 524 -38.34 26.43 -16.05
CA THR A 524 -38.58 25.78 -17.34
C THR A 524 -39.59 24.64 -17.16
N ASP A 525 -40.63 24.61 -18.00
CA ASP A 525 -41.59 23.50 -17.98
C ASP A 525 -41.09 22.35 -18.87
N PHE A 526 -40.71 21.25 -18.24
CA PHE A 526 -40.24 20.04 -18.92
C PHE A 526 -41.36 19.03 -19.21
N ALA A 527 -42.64 19.35 -18.98
CA ALA A 527 -43.75 18.41 -19.14
C ALA A 527 -43.71 17.70 -20.51
N ASN A 528 -43.45 18.45 -21.59
CA ASN A 528 -43.44 17.96 -22.97
C ASN A 528 -42.03 17.84 -23.60
N SER A 529 -40.96 18.05 -22.82
CA SER A 529 -39.59 18.03 -23.36
C SER A 529 -39.08 16.60 -23.60
N SER A 530 -38.29 16.42 -24.66
CA SER A 530 -37.55 15.18 -24.93
C SER A 530 -36.35 15.05 -23.99
N ILE A 531 -35.83 13.82 -23.82
CA ILE A 531 -34.65 13.55 -22.98
C ILE A 531 -33.43 14.36 -23.47
N ALA A 532 -33.25 14.49 -24.79
CA ALA A 532 -32.18 15.29 -25.38
C ALA A 532 -32.31 16.79 -25.02
N GLN A 533 -33.53 17.33 -25.01
CA GLN A 533 -33.77 18.72 -24.60
C GLN A 533 -33.49 18.92 -23.10
N ILE A 534 -33.91 17.96 -22.26
CA ILE A 534 -33.69 18.03 -20.81
C ILE A 534 -32.19 17.94 -20.47
N THR A 535 -31.48 16.97 -21.05
CA THR A 535 -30.03 16.81 -20.85
C THR A 535 -29.24 18.00 -21.40
N GLN A 536 -29.65 18.56 -22.53
CA GLN A 536 -29.06 19.80 -23.05
C GLN A 536 -29.28 20.98 -22.10
N HIS A 537 -30.47 21.10 -21.50
CA HIS A 537 -30.73 22.12 -20.48
C HIS A 537 -29.81 21.94 -19.26
N ILE A 538 -29.66 20.72 -18.75
CA ILE A 538 -28.74 20.42 -17.64
C ILE A 538 -27.31 20.88 -17.97
N ARG A 539 -26.79 20.50 -19.14
CA ARG A 539 -25.45 20.93 -19.60
C ARG A 539 -25.31 22.45 -19.64
N LEU A 540 -26.32 23.15 -20.17
CA LEU A 540 -26.33 24.61 -20.25
C LEU A 540 -26.34 25.25 -18.85
N VAL A 541 -27.17 24.76 -17.94
CA VAL A 541 -27.24 25.25 -16.56
C VAL A 541 -25.92 25.05 -15.82
N LEU A 542 -25.32 23.87 -15.95
CA LEU A 542 -24.03 23.50 -15.34
C LEU A 542 -22.84 24.28 -15.92
N SER A 543 -22.97 24.87 -17.11
CA SER A 543 -21.96 25.78 -17.69
C SER A 543 -22.04 27.21 -17.13
N GLY A 544 -23.09 27.51 -16.37
CA GLY A 544 -23.32 28.83 -15.77
C GLY A 544 -22.38 29.14 -14.59
N PRO A 545 -22.26 30.43 -14.21
CA PRO A 545 -21.32 30.87 -13.17
C PRO A 545 -21.64 30.33 -11.77
N ALA A 546 -22.88 29.92 -11.49
CA ALA A 546 -23.25 29.32 -10.20
C ALA A 546 -22.63 27.94 -9.95
N PHE A 547 -22.09 27.30 -11.00
CA PHE A 547 -21.54 25.94 -10.97
C PHE A 547 -20.05 25.87 -11.30
N ASN A 548 -19.34 27.00 -11.16
CA ASN A 548 -17.88 27.00 -11.30
C ASN A 548 -17.21 26.27 -10.12
N SER A 549 -15.92 25.91 -10.26
CA SER A 549 -15.21 25.10 -9.27
C SER A 549 -15.08 25.72 -7.87
N GLN A 550 -15.24 27.04 -7.73
CA GLN A 550 -15.26 27.71 -6.43
C GLN A 550 -16.67 27.71 -5.81
N ALA A 551 -17.72 27.72 -6.63
CA ALA A 551 -19.09 27.90 -6.19
C ALA A 551 -19.86 26.59 -5.97
N PHE A 552 -19.39 25.47 -6.54
CA PHE A 552 -20.08 24.18 -6.48
C PHE A 552 -19.07 23.02 -6.53
N ASP A 553 -19.40 21.91 -5.86
CA ASP A 553 -18.51 20.75 -5.77
C ASP A 553 -18.30 20.14 -7.17
N ALA A 554 -17.02 20.05 -7.56
CA ALA A 554 -16.65 19.57 -8.89
C ALA A 554 -16.94 18.06 -9.08
N GLY A 555 -16.92 17.24 -8.03
CA GLY A 555 -17.29 15.83 -8.08
C GLY A 555 -18.79 15.65 -8.33
N VAL A 556 -19.63 16.40 -7.61
CA VAL A 556 -21.08 16.44 -7.85
C VAL A 556 -21.36 16.92 -9.27
N TRP A 557 -20.70 18.00 -9.71
CA TRP A 557 -20.80 18.47 -11.09
C TRP A 557 -20.48 17.37 -12.12
N ASN A 558 -19.41 16.59 -11.91
CA ASN A 558 -19.03 15.52 -12.83
C ASN A 558 -20.03 14.38 -12.87
N ARG A 559 -20.62 14.00 -11.74
CA ARG A 559 -21.71 13.01 -11.70
C ARG A 559 -22.96 13.49 -12.43
N LEU A 560 -23.26 14.78 -12.36
CA LEU A 560 -24.37 15.36 -13.12
C LEU A 560 -24.06 15.41 -14.62
N MET A 561 -22.81 15.66 -15.01
CA MET A 561 -22.40 15.57 -16.41
C MET A 561 -22.48 14.13 -16.92
N SER A 562 -22.01 13.13 -16.15
CA SER A 562 -22.12 11.72 -16.55
C SER A 562 -23.58 11.28 -16.72
N LEU A 563 -24.51 11.82 -15.93
CA LEU A 563 -25.94 11.62 -16.12
C LEU A 563 -26.42 12.08 -17.50
N THR A 564 -25.85 13.13 -18.07
CA THR A 564 -26.21 13.61 -19.43
C THR A 564 -25.52 12.85 -20.56
N GLU A 565 -24.35 12.27 -20.31
CA GLU A 565 -23.56 11.52 -21.31
C GLU A 565 -24.01 10.06 -21.42
N PHE A 566 -24.35 9.40 -20.30
CA PHE A 566 -24.62 7.97 -20.25
C PHE A 566 -26.10 7.68 -20.04
N ASN A 567 -26.83 7.37 -21.12
CA ASN A 567 -28.26 7.05 -21.06
C ASN A 567 -28.51 5.55 -20.77
N PRO A 568 -28.96 5.16 -19.56
CA PRO A 568 -29.15 3.76 -19.19
C PRO A 568 -30.27 3.07 -19.97
N ALA A 569 -31.24 3.83 -20.50
CA ALA A 569 -32.34 3.27 -21.28
C ALA A 569 -31.89 2.85 -22.68
N GLN A 570 -30.94 3.59 -23.28
CA GLN A 570 -30.33 3.25 -24.56
C GLN A 570 -29.32 2.10 -24.41
N LEU A 571 -28.55 2.11 -23.31
CA LEU A 571 -27.51 1.12 -23.06
C LEU A 571 -28.03 -0.22 -22.52
N GLY A 572 -29.28 -0.28 -22.04
CA GLY A 572 -29.81 -1.52 -21.48
C GLY A 572 -29.29 -1.87 -20.07
N LEU A 573 -28.47 -1.00 -19.45
CA LEU A 573 -27.77 -1.25 -18.18
C LEU A 573 -28.63 -0.88 -16.96
N GLY A 574 -29.00 -1.89 -16.18
CA GLY A 574 -29.78 -1.74 -14.95
C GLY A 574 -29.03 -1.01 -13.81
N PRO A 575 -27.80 -1.45 -13.45
CA PRO A 575 -27.01 -0.81 -12.41
C PRO A 575 -26.72 0.67 -12.68
N LEU A 576 -26.52 1.04 -13.96
CA LEU A 576 -26.33 2.44 -14.36
C LEU A 576 -27.56 3.32 -14.04
N MET A 577 -28.77 2.79 -14.18
CA MET A 577 -29.98 3.52 -13.78
C MET A 577 -30.01 3.76 -12.26
N GLN A 578 -29.57 2.78 -11.46
CA GLN A 578 -29.50 2.91 -10.01
C GLN A 578 -28.44 3.94 -9.60
N LEU A 579 -27.27 3.94 -10.26
CA LEU A 579 -26.23 4.96 -10.07
C LEU A 579 -26.73 6.38 -10.37
N HIS A 580 -27.58 6.57 -11.38
CA HIS A 580 -28.19 7.87 -11.66
C HIS A 580 -29.25 8.29 -10.62
N GLN A 581 -29.96 7.33 -10.02
CA GLN A 581 -30.86 7.61 -8.90
C GLN A 581 -30.08 8.02 -7.64
N GLU A 582 -28.93 7.39 -7.42
CA GLU A 582 -28.02 7.77 -6.35
C GLU A 582 -27.43 9.15 -6.61
N THR A 583 -27.01 9.48 -7.83
CA THR A 583 -26.57 10.85 -8.20
C THR A 583 -27.64 11.90 -7.86
N LEU A 584 -28.93 11.62 -8.08
CA LEU A 584 -30.03 12.51 -7.67
C LEU A 584 -30.15 12.61 -6.14
N SER A 585 -29.94 11.50 -5.43
CA SER A 585 -30.02 11.44 -3.97
C SER A 585 -28.86 12.22 -3.32
N ASP A 586 -27.64 12.03 -3.83
CA ASP A 586 -26.44 12.79 -3.48
C ASP A 586 -26.63 14.27 -3.75
N LEU A 587 -27.14 14.64 -4.94
CA LEU A 587 -27.45 16.03 -5.26
C LEU A 587 -28.43 16.62 -4.25
N LYS A 588 -29.50 15.89 -3.90
CA LYS A 588 -30.48 16.36 -2.92
C LYS A 588 -29.85 16.56 -1.54
N GLN A 589 -28.93 15.71 -1.12
CA GLN A 589 -28.22 15.85 0.14
C GLN A 589 -27.26 17.04 0.10
N TYR A 590 -26.45 17.14 -0.95
CA TYR A 590 -25.52 18.25 -1.18
C TYR A 590 -26.23 19.60 -1.24
N LEU A 591 -27.41 19.70 -1.86
CA LEU A 591 -28.14 20.96 -1.93
C LEU A 591 -28.64 21.47 -0.57
N GLN A 592 -28.60 20.67 0.50
CA GLN A 592 -29.07 21.15 1.81
C GLN A 592 -28.10 22.18 2.40
N PRO A 593 -28.61 23.17 3.17
CA PRO A 593 -27.75 24.13 3.85
C PRO A 593 -26.91 23.43 4.92
N GLY A 594 -25.61 23.78 4.99
CA GLY A 594 -24.69 23.24 5.98
C GLY A 594 -23.30 23.86 5.85
N GLU A 595 -22.57 23.95 6.96
CA GLU A 595 -21.21 24.49 6.99
C GLU A 595 -20.20 23.56 6.29
N CYS A 596 -20.56 22.29 6.10
CA CYS A 596 -19.78 21.32 5.35
C CYS A 596 -19.55 21.72 3.89
N HIS A 597 -20.22 22.73 3.35
CA HIS A 597 -19.86 23.25 2.02
C HIS A 597 -18.61 24.12 2.07
N SER A 598 -18.48 24.91 3.14
CA SER A 598 -17.51 26.00 3.24
C SER A 598 -16.42 25.76 4.28
N PHE A 599 -16.43 24.59 4.94
CA PHE A 599 -15.48 24.27 5.99
C PHE A 599 -15.25 22.77 6.18
N HIS A 600 -13.99 22.39 6.43
CA HIS A 600 -13.59 21.01 6.74
C HIS A 600 -12.35 20.96 7.65
N PHE A 601 -12.41 20.14 8.70
CA PHE A 601 -11.23 19.76 9.47
C PHE A 601 -10.56 18.54 8.84
N VAL A 602 -9.27 18.68 8.51
CA VAL A 602 -8.47 17.61 7.92
C VAL A 602 -7.51 17.10 8.98
N LEU A 603 -7.75 15.86 9.42
CA LEU A 603 -6.78 15.10 10.19
C LEU A 603 -5.72 14.55 9.24
N GLU A 604 -4.47 14.97 9.40
CA GLU A 604 -3.36 14.58 8.52
C GLU A 604 -2.64 13.34 9.05
N SER A 605 -2.36 13.30 10.34
CA SER A 605 -1.68 12.17 10.95
C SER A 605 -1.85 12.12 12.46
N ILE A 606 -1.66 10.94 13.02
CA ILE A 606 -1.71 10.67 14.45
C ILE A 606 -0.45 9.90 14.84
N GLN A 607 0.36 10.46 15.72
CA GLN A 607 1.56 9.82 16.26
C GLN A 607 1.23 9.27 17.64
N MET A 608 1.18 7.95 17.77
CA MET A 608 1.11 7.29 19.07
C MET A 608 2.45 7.47 19.78
N LEU A 609 2.41 7.77 21.08
CA LEU A 609 3.59 7.82 21.94
C LEU A 609 3.65 6.49 22.72
N GLY A 610 4.77 5.77 22.60
CA GLY A 610 4.96 4.43 23.16
C GLY A 610 4.35 3.28 22.35
N SER A 611 4.00 2.20 23.06
CA SER A 611 3.51 0.93 22.49
C SER A 611 2.01 0.84 22.12
N PRO A 612 1.08 1.67 22.66
CA PRO A 612 -0.33 1.58 22.31
C PRO A 612 -0.60 1.84 20.82
N ARG A 613 -1.68 1.26 20.32
CA ARG A 613 -2.09 1.36 18.91
C ARG A 613 -3.39 2.13 18.77
N LEU A 614 -3.48 2.91 17.70
CA LEU A 614 -4.73 3.50 17.26
C LEU A 614 -5.56 2.41 16.57
N ILE A 615 -6.82 2.25 17.00
CA ILE A 615 -7.77 1.31 16.41
C ILE A 615 -8.60 2.04 15.34
N SER A 616 -9.21 3.17 15.69
CA SER A 616 -10.04 3.94 14.75
C SER A 616 -10.21 5.40 15.18
N VAL A 617 -10.55 6.25 14.21
CA VAL A 617 -10.89 7.66 14.42
C VAL A 617 -12.08 8.03 13.56
N ASN A 618 -13.10 8.61 14.19
CA ASN A 618 -14.34 8.97 13.52
C ASN A 618 -14.80 10.37 13.94
N SER A 619 -15.30 11.15 12.99
CA SER A 619 -16.08 12.35 13.31
C SER A 619 -17.42 11.91 13.90
N THR A 620 -17.77 12.39 15.09
CA THR A 620 -19.06 12.05 15.75
C THR A 620 -20.21 12.88 15.19
N ARG A 621 -19.90 14.12 14.80
CA ARG A 621 -20.79 15.06 14.12
C ARG A 621 -19.95 15.90 13.18
N GLY A 622 -20.43 16.14 11.96
CA GLY A 622 -19.74 17.04 11.02
C GLY A 622 -19.69 18.49 11.52
N ALA A 623 -18.87 19.30 10.86
CA ALA A 623 -18.63 20.72 11.17
C ALA A 623 -19.90 21.53 11.48
N VAL A 624 -19.88 22.26 12.60
CA VAL A 624 -20.97 23.11 13.10
C VAL A 624 -20.49 24.54 13.31
N ALA A 625 -21.25 25.52 12.80
CA ALA A 625 -20.96 26.93 13.05
C ALA A 625 -21.18 27.32 14.51
N ILE A 626 -20.29 28.16 15.02
CA ILE A 626 -20.37 28.85 16.31
C ILE A 626 -20.13 30.35 16.07
N ASP A 627 -20.40 31.20 17.07
CA ASP A 627 -20.43 32.67 16.92
C ASP A 627 -19.31 33.27 16.05
N ASP A 628 -18.05 32.88 16.28
CA ASP A 628 -16.87 33.38 15.58
C ASP A 628 -16.05 32.25 14.91
N GLY A 629 -16.67 31.13 14.55
CA GLY A 629 -15.90 29.95 14.18
C GLY A 629 -16.70 28.72 13.76
N VAL A 630 -16.00 27.59 13.71
CA VAL A 630 -16.57 26.27 13.40
C VAL A 630 -15.97 25.26 14.38
N GLU A 631 -16.78 24.30 14.82
CA GLU A 631 -16.33 23.19 15.68
C GLU A 631 -16.73 21.83 15.10
N GLU A 632 -15.92 20.81 15.37
CA GLU A 632 -16.18 19.41 15.00
C GLU A 632 -15.63 18.48 16.09
N ASP A 633 -16.37 17.42 16.39
CA ASP A 633 -16.00 16.47 17.45
C ASP A 633 -15.50 15.17 16.83
N PHE A 634 -14.37 14.68 17.31
CA PHE A 634 -13.73 13.46 16.86
C PHE A 634 -13.59 12.48 18.01
N TYR A 635 -13.98 11.25 17.73
CA TYR A 635 -13.89 10.11 18.62
C TYR A 635 -12.72 9.22 18.20
N PHE A 636 -11.89 8.88 19.18
CA PHE A 636 -10.69 8.07 19.02
C PHE A 636 -10.84 6.79 19.84
N LYS A 637 -10.51 5.66 19.22
CA LYS A 637 -10.43 4.36 19.88
C LYS A 637 -9.01 3.84 19.81
N ILE A 638 -8.44 3.49 20.95
CA ILE A 638 -7.06 3.02 21.11
C ILE A 638 -7.04 1.65 21.79
N SER A 639 -5.95 0.90 21.63
CA SER A 639 -5.83 -0.45 22.19
C SER A 639 -5.71 -0.45 23.71
N GLU A 640 -5.01 0.54 24.24
CA GLU A 640 -4.64 0.69 25.65
C GLU A 640 -4.53 2.18 25.96
N PRO A 641 -4.67 2.60 27.23
CA PRO A 641 -4.52 4.01 27.63
C PRO A 641 -3.19 4.58 27.15
N ALA A 642 -3.24 5.72 26.45
CA ALA A 642 -2.09 6.28 25.75
C ALA A 642 -2.08 7.81 25.71
N SER A 643 -0.91 8.35 25.42
CA SER A 643 -0.74 9.71 24.92
C SER A 643 -0.41 9.67 23.43
N PHE A 644 -0.96 10.59 22.66
CA PHE A 644 -0.72 10.67 21.23
C PHE A 644 -0.84 12.10 20.72
N LEU A 645 -0.10 12.40 19.65
CA LEU A 645 -0.15 13.69 18.97
C LEU A 645 -1.06 13.60 17.76
N VAL A 646 -2.00 14.53 17.66
CA VAL A 646 -2.88 14.69 16.52
C VAL A 646 -2.44 15.89 15.72
N ARG A 647 -2.13 15.68 14.44
CA ARG A 647 -1.80 16.72 13.48
C ARG A 647 -3.01 16.99 12.59
N LEU A 648 -3.49 18.23 12.58
CA LEU A 648 -4.63 18.64 11.78
C LEU A 648 -4.47 20.05 11.20
N HIS A 649 -5.19 20.31 10.14
CA HIS A 649 -5.43 21.66 9.63
C HIS A 649 -6.92 21.85 9.35
N CYS A 650 -7.33 23.08 9.05
CA CYS A 650 -8.66 23.30 8.50
C CYS A 650 -8.60 23.97 7.13
N LEU A 651 -9.55 23.59 6.29
CA LEU A 651 -9.84 24.20 5.01
C LEU A 651 -11.15 24.97 5.14
N GLY A 652 -11.20 26.16 4.56
CA GLY A 652 -12.40 26.98 4.59
C GLY A 652 -12.55 27.88 3.37
N TYR A 653 -13.74 28.44 3.19
CA TYR A 653 -14.02 29.45 2.17
C TYR A 653 -14.60 30.71 2.79
N GLU A 654 -13.98 31.86 2.52
CA GLU A 654 -14.49 33.17 2.94
C GLU A 654 -14.74 34.05 1.71
N LYS A 655 -15.91 34.68 1.59
CA LYS A 655 -16.26 35.52 0.42
C LYS A 655 -15.22 36.59 0.07
N SER A 656 -14.52 37.11 1.08
CA SER A 656 -13.50 38.15 0.94
C SER A 656 -12.12 37.62 0.55
N LYS A 657 -11.79 36.36 0.89
CA LYS A 657 -10.44 35.78 0.74
C LYS A 657 -10.37 34.58 -0.21
N GLY A 658 -11.51 34.01 -0.60
CA GLY A 658 -11.57 32.74 -1.32
C GLY A 658 -11.31 31.54 -0.41
N ARG A 659 -10.78 30.46 -1.00
CA ARG A 659 -10.32 29.27 -0.25
C ARG A 659 -9.13 29.66 0.63
N PHE A 660 -9.12 29.18 1.86
CA PHE A 660 -8.03 29.37 2.82
C PHE A 660 -7.74 28.08 3.58
N GLU A 661 -6.53 28.01 4.11
CA GLU A 661 -6.04 26.88 4.89
C GLU A 661 -5.35 27.40 6.16
N VAL A 662 -5.55 26.73 7.29
CA VAL A 662 -5.02 27.16 8.58
C VAL A 662 -4.25 26.06 9.27
N HIS A 663 -2.97 26.34 9.50
CA HIS A 663 -1.98 25.48 10.17
C HIS A 663 -1.51 26.04 11.51
N LYS A 664 -2.38 26.79 12.21
CA LYS A 664 -2.02 27.47 13.46
C LYS A 664 -2.81 26.90 14.64
N PRO A 665 -2.20 26.69 15.82
CA PRO A 665 -0.83 27.08 16.19
C PRO A 665 0.25 26.16 15.58
N ARG A 666 1.40 26.73 15.22
CA ARG A 666 2.52 25.96 14.63
C ARG A 666 3.18 25.06 15.67
N CYS A 667 3.52 23.85 15.27
CA CYS A 667 4.28 22.86 16.03
C CYS A 667 5.56 22.50 15.27
N VAL A 668 6.65 22.33 16.02
CA VAL A 668 7.95 21.94 15.49
C VAL A 668 8.43 20.71 16.24
N ARG A 669 8.80 19.67 15.49
CA ARG A 669 9.54 18.52 16.00
C ARG A 669 11.02 18.85 15.99
N ILE A 670 11.64 18.58 17.10
CA ILE A 670 13.04 18.79 17.37
C ILE A 670 13.66 17.41 17.56
N SER A 671 14.81 17.13 16.94
CA SER A 671 15.48 15.83 17.03
C SER A 671 16.98 16.00 17.24
N ARG A 672 17.65 14.97 17.79
CA ARG A 672 19.07 15.00 18.20
C ARG A 672 19.36 15.99 19.32
N LEU A 673 18.45 16.09 20.29
CA LEU A 673 18.63 16.94 21.46
C LEU A 673 19.70 16.36 22.41
N SER A 674 20.79 17.11 22.62
CA SER A 674 21.70 16.87 23.74
C SER A 674 21.09 17.38 25.05
N GLU A 675 21.58 16.92 26.22
CA GLU A 675 21.10 17.41 27.52
C GLU A 675 21.19 18.95 27.66
N GLU A 676 22.24 19.55 27.11
CA GLU A 676 22.46 21.00 27.12
C GLU A 676 21.45 21.73 26.22
N GLY A 677 21.18 21.17 25.03
CA GLY A 677 20.13 21.66 24.15
C GLY A 677 18.76 21.57 24.80
N LEU A 678 18.47 20.47 25.50
CA LEU A 678 17.19 20.24 26.16
C LEU A 678 16.93 21.25 27.29
N ARG A 679 17.95 21.60 28.08
CA ARG A 679 17.85 22.70 29.05
C ARG A 679 17.59 24.04 28.37
N ALA A 680 18.32 24.35 27.30
CA ALA A 680 18.13 25.59 26.55
C ALA A 680 16.70 25.70 25.98
N MET A 681 16.12 24.59 25.55
CA MET A 681 14.76 24.51 25.04
C MET A 681 13.70 24.84 26.10
N TYR A 682 13.86 24.36 27.34
CA TYR A 682 12.94 24.71 28.43
C TYR A 682 12.95 26.21 28.79
N TYR A 683 14.04 26.93 28.50
CA TYR A 683 14.12 28.39 28.71
C TYR A 683 13.43 29.21 27.61
N LEU A 684 13.15 28.62 26.45
CA LEU A 684 12.54 29.29 25.29
C LEU A 684 11.04 29.62 25.51
N GLY A 685 10.39 29.04 26.52
CA GLY A 685 9.01 29.36 26.89
C GLY A 685 7.92 28.79 25.97
N GLY A 686 8.27 27.83 25.11
CA GLY A 686 7.34 27.10 24.25
C GLY A 686 6.52 26.05 25.02
N GLU A 687 5.28 25.81 24.59
CA GLU A 687 4.45 24.75 25.16
C GLU A 687 4.91 23.39 24.61
N VAL A 688 5.40 22.53 25.51
CA VAL A 688 5.89 21.20 25.15
C VAL A 688 4.71 20.26 25.03
N LEU A 689 4.49 19.74 23.83
CA LEU A 689 3.39 18.84 23.53
C LEU A 689 3.75 17.38 23.88
N ALA A 690 4.96 16.95 23.54
CA ALA A 690 5.45 15.62 23.82
C ALA A 690 6.98 15.56 23.84
N GLN A 691 7.52 14.53 24.48
CA GLN A 691 8.94 14.22 24.51
C GLN A 691 9.14 12.69 24.50
N GLU A 692 9.94 12.19 23.56
CA GLU A 692 10.36 10.79 23.46
C GLU A 692 11.85 10.75 23.14
N ASP A 693 12.65 10.10 23.97
CA ASP A 693 14.10 9.93 23.79
C ASP A 693 14.82 11.23 23.39
N ASP A 694 15.30 11.33 22.14
CA ASP A 694 16.02 12.48 21.58
C ASP A 694 15.11 13.45 20.78
N LYS A 695 13.78 13.25 20.85
CA LYS A 695 12.75 14.00 20.13
C LYS A 695 11.86 14.80 21.08
N MET A 696 11.50 16.00 20.65
CA MET A 696 10.63 16.91 21.40
C MET A 696 9.72 17.68 20.46
N TRP A 697 8.44 17.80 20.80
CA TRP A 697 7.46 18.56 20.03
C TRP A 697 7.06 19.79 20.81
N ILE A 698 7.23 20.96 20.19
CA ILE A 698 6.97 22.25 20.83
C ILE A 698 6.05 23.08 19.96
N ARG A 699 5.04 23.67 20.58
CA ARG A 699 4.11 24.61 19.97
C ARG A 699 4.63 26.04 20.11
N GLU A 700 4.38 26.84 19.08
CA GLU A 700 4.80 28.25 19.01
C GLU A 700 4.36 29.06 20.25
N SER A 701 5.25 29.90 20.77
CA SER A 701 4.96 30.80 21.91
C SER A 701 5.27 32.26 21.59
N GLY A 702 4.27 32.99 21.08
CA GLY A 702 4.38 34.43 20.88
C GLY A 702 5.32 34.86 19.74
N SER A 703 5.60 36.16 19.67
CA SER A 703 6.42 36.78 18.62
C SER A 703 7.92 36.62 18.91
N GLY A 704 8.73 36.22 17.92
CA GLY A 704 10.19 36.07 18.04
C GLY A 704 10.67 34.66 18.39
N TRP A 705 9.74 33.77 18.78
CA TRP A 705 10.03 32.40 19.21
C TRP A 705 10.75 31.57 18.14
N TRP A 706 10.39 31.75 16.87
CA TRP A 706 10.95 30.97 15.78
C TRP A 706 12.42 31.34 15.54
N GLU A 707 12.74 32.62 15.58
CA GLU A 707 14.12 33.11 15.44
C GLU A 707 15.00 32.62 16.60
N GLU A 708 14.48 32.65 17.83
CA GLU A 708 15.19 32.13 18.99
C GLU A 708 15.38 30.60 18.92
N LEU A 709 14.35 29.86 18.48
CA LEU A 709 14.43 28.42 18.27
C LEU A 709 15.50 28.05 17.24
N GLN A 710 15.58 28.79 16.14
CA GLN A 710 16.63 28.62 15.13
C GLN A 710 18.02 28.88 15.70
N CYS A 711 18.17 29.88 16.58
CA CYS A 711 19.45 30.16 17.24
C CYS A 711 19.88 29.01 18.16
N ILE A 712 18.95 28.42 18.93
CA ILE A 712 19.23 27.24 19.75
C ILE A 712 19.60 26.06 18.85
N ALA A 713 18.86 25.83 17.78
CA ALA A 713 19.12 24.72 16.88
C ALA A 713 20.51 24.79 16.24
N LEU A 714 20.92 25.99 15.79
CA LEU A 714 22.27 26.22 15.27
C LEU A 714 23.36 26.01 16.34
N ARG A 715 23.13 26.52 17.55
CA ARG A 715 24.11 26.45 18.64
C ARG A 715 24.37 25.02 19.11
N TYR A 716 23.33 24.19 19.16
CA TYR A 716 23.41 22.82 19.68
C TYR A 716 23.31 21.74 18.59
N SER A 717 23.40 22.12 17.31
CA SER A 717 23.33 21.21 16.15
C SER A 717 22.08 20.32 16.12
N VAL A 718 20.94 20.92 16.49
CA VAL A 718 19.65 20.25 16.61
C VAL A 718 18.90 20.31 15.29
N GLN A 719 18.19 19.24 14.93
CA GLN A 719 17.39 19.20 13.72
C GLN A 719 15.96 19.68 14.01
N LEU A 720 15.49 20.68 13.26
CA LEU A 720 14.12 21.18 13.33
C LEU A 720 13.31 20.67 12.14
N GLN A 721 12.08 20.25 12.38
CA GLN A 721 11.11 19.86 11.37
C GLN A 721 9.73 20.44 11.70
N GLU A 722 9.17 21.24 10.79
CA GLU A 722 7.81 21.77 10.95
C GLU A 722 6.78 20.64 10.85
N GLN A 723 5.85 20.60 11.81
CA GLN A 723 4.81 19.58 11.93
C GLN A 723 3.40 20.16 11.75
N GLY A 724 3.26 21.38 11.24
CA GLY A 724 1.94 22.00 11.07
C GLY A 724 1.29 22.31 12.42
N CYS A 725 0.00 22.00 12.59
CA CYS A 725 -0.72 22.23 13.84
C CYS A 725 -0.99 20.92 14.59
N CYS A 726 -0.41 20.79 15.79
CA CYS A 726 -0.49 19.57 16.60
C CYS A 726 -1.13 19.81 17.96
N PHE A 727 -1.85 18.82 18.45
CA PHE A 727 -2.41 18.75 19.81
C PHE A 727 -2.05 17.43 20.47
N THR A 728 -1.75 17.45 21.76
CA THR A 728 -1.53 16.22 22.53
C THR A 728 -2.83 15.80 23.17
N ILE A 729 -3.20 14.53 22.99
CA ILE A 729 -4.34 13.92 23.64
C ILE A 729 -3.81 12.82 24.57
N THR A 730 -4.25 12.83 25.82
CA THR A 730 -3.89 11.80 26.81
C THR A 730 -5.16 11.22 27.41
N THR A 731 -5.36 9.92 27.30
CA THR A 731 -6.54 9.25 27.90
C THR A 731 -6.43 9.20 29.42
N ILE A 732 -7.56 9.39 30.11
CA ILE A 732 -7.65 9.41 31.58
C ILE A 732 -8.33 8.11 32.06
N ASN A 733 -8.10 7.72 33.33
CA ASN A 733 -8.84 6.65 34.02
C ASN A 733 -8.81 5.28 33.34
N GLN A 734 -7.74 4.97 32.61
CA GLN A 734 -7.60 3.73 31.85
C GLN A 734 -8.67 3.53 30.75
N GLU A 735 -9.30 4.60 30.29
CA GLU A 735 -10.22 4.54 29.15
C GLU A 735 -9.45 4.30 27.84
N THR A 736 -10.02 3.45 26.98
CA THR A 736 -9.50 3.13 25.64
C THR A 736 -10.23 3.90 24.54
N GLU A 737 -11.15 4.79 24.92
CA GLU A 737 -12.01 5.54 24.03
C GLU A 737 -12.07 6.98 24.54
N CYS A 738 -11.86 7.96 23.66
CA CYS A 738 -11.95 9.37 24.03
C CYS A 738 -12.54 10.23 22.92
N GLU A 739 -13.07 11.39 23.29
CA GLU A 739 -13.69 12.34 22.38
C GLU A 739 -13.10 13.73 22.58
N VAL A 740 -12.66 14.34 21.47
CA VAL A 740 -12.04 15.66 21.42
C VAL A 740 -12.77 16.55 20.44
N LYS A 741 -13.04 17.78 20.86
CA LYS A 741 -13.62 18.82 20.03
C LYS A 741 -12.51 19.71 19.48
N PHE A 742 -12.41 19.80 18.16
CA PHE A 742 -11.56 20.79 17.50
C PHE A 742 -12.37 22.02 17.11
N ILE A 743 -11.78 23.20 17.29
CA ILE A 743 -12.45 24.49 17.08
C ILE A 743 -11.54 25.38 16.25
N TYR A 744 -12.06 25.88 15.14
CA TYR A 744 -11.47 26.97 14.40
C TYR A 744 -12.12 28.29 14.81
N ARG A 745 -11.33 29.22 15.33
CA ARG A 745 -11.81 30.55 15.73
C ARG A 745 -10.73 31.59 15.51
N ARG A 746 -11.08 32.70 14.84
CA ARG A 746 -10.20 33.87 14.62
C ARG A 746 -8.83 33.51 14.01
N GLY A 747 -8.82 32.63 13.01
CA GLY A 747 -7.59 32.28 12.29
C GLY A 747 -6.66 31.31 13.04
N ARG A 748 -7.16 30.63 14.08
CA ARG A 748 -6.42 29.65 14.87
C ARG A 748 -7.29 28.44 15.21
N LEU A 749 -6.64 27.29 15.31
CA LEU A 749 -7.19 26.02 15.76
C LEU A 749 -6.98 25.87 17.26
N TRP A 750 -7.96 25.21 17.89
CA TRP A 750 -8.00 24.89 19.30
C TRP A 750 -8.53 23.47 19.45
N ALA A 751 -8.21 22.84 20.56
CA ALA A 751 -8.75 21.53 20.92
C ALA A 751 -9.25 21.57 22.36
N MET A 752 -10.35 20.88 22.62
CA MET A 752 -10.98 20.79 23.94
C MET A 752 -11.39 19.35 24.20
N SER A 753 -11.11 18.84 25.40
CA SER A 753 -11.62 17.54 25.82
C SER A 753 -13.14 17.55 25.91
N GLN A 754 -13.79 16.48 25.42
CA GLN A 754 -15.21 16.22 25.65
C GLN A 754 -15.39 15.05 26.60
N ARG A 755 -14.68 13.93 26.36
CA ARG A 755 -14.82 12.70 27.15
C ARG A 755 -13.53 11.88 27.16
N GLY A 756 -13.19 11.33 28.33
CA GLY A 756 -12.16 10.29 28.45
C GLY A 756 -10.71 10.74 28.24
N CYS A 757 -10.44 12.04 28.05
CA CYS A 757 -9.10 12.54 27.76
C CYS A 757 -8.83 13.95 28.31
N GLU A 758 -7.54 14.25 28.46
CA GLU A 758 -6.97 15.58 28.58
C GLU A 758 -6.36 15.99 27.23
N VAL A 759 -6.41 17.29 26.93
CA VAL A 759 -5.91 17.84 25.67
C VAL A 759 -5.03 19.05 25.95
N ILE A 760 -3.87 19.10 25.29
CA ILE A 760 -2.92 20.22 25.31
C ILE A 760 -2.79 20.78 23.90
#